data_AF-A0A2E0SL89-F1
#
_entry.id   AF-A0A2E0SL89-F1
#
_cell.length_a   1.000
_cell.length_b   1.000
_cell.length_c   1.000
_cell.angle_alpha   90.00
_cell.angle_beta   90.00
_cell.angle_gamma   90.00
#
_symmetry.space_group_name_H-M   'P 1'
#
loop_
_entity.id
_entity.type
_entity.pdbx_description
1 polymer ?
#
loop_
_entity_poly.entity_id
_entity_poly.type
_entity_poly.pdbx_seq_one_letter_code
_entity_poly.pdbx_strand_id
1 'polypeptide(L)'
;MSPMTAPIWTSRDPVGYHEFPTQLSHPLLPPQERFMPAFKLLLSFVLCLVCAFAYAEPMRRYVSPTGNDQASGFVDQPFATPAKALEAINTLHSNNQIPAEGVVVTLAEGDYELTAPLEFKGLNSENQPVVRFEGEAGKTVRLLGSRIVPGFAPLAQQSVLKKIDEAAHGHVMVTDLIQVGLDDLGTVAEAGKRSELFYLHQPMQLARWPNEGFVTIQEVVGATRFKSHGIPGTREGWFTYADDRADRWADASDVWLHGYWFWDWSDSFEEVESVDAETNTIRLKPPYHNYGFRNKQRYYAVNILSELDQPGEWYLDRQTRQLYFWPPGEITPGDVMLSAISSVVTIDDCRNIQFSNLTFEASRSTLVDIRNSDSCLIDHCRLLNGGSVGVHIRDGNACVVQHCEVFDVGEGGITLLGGDRPSLTPAGHVAFSNHIHHFGRLYRTYRPGVSVQGVGNRVAHNLIHDGPHNAIQLGGNDHIIEFNEVHNVCYETGDVGAFYMGRDWTARGTVIRHNFFHDIKGPGLHGAMSVYLDDAASGIEITGNLFLRASRAAFIGGGRDNLVENNIFVDCAPSVHVDARGVGWMHETIDTTLPERLKAMPYESELWRERYPHLINILDDEPGKPKYNVVRRNISVGGRWSDIEEKAKPLVVQENNLIDEDPHFTGNPQAESATAADFDLKPDSPAFDLGFEPIPVERIGLRPSAESAKAAP
;
A
#
# COMPACT_ATOMS: atom_id res chain seq x y z
N MET A 1 11.38 -60.07 -12.53
CA MET A 1 12.12 -61.30 -12.19
C MET A 1 12.75 -61.12 -10.80
N SER A 2 12.69 -62.14 -9.94
CA SER A 2 13.47 -62.23 -8.69
C SER A 2 14.87 -62.82 -8.99
N PRO A 3 15.83 -62.98 -8.04
CA PRO A 3 15.75 -63.54 -6.66
C PRO A 3 16.10 -62.49 -5.56
N MET A 4 15.85 -62.65 -4.24
CA MET A 4 16.02 -63.76 -3.27
C MET A 4 17.50 -64.10 -2.97
N THR A 5 17.94 -64.47 -1.75
CA THR A 5 17.35 -65.40 -0.75
C THR A 5 17.64 -65.09 0.74
N ALA A 6 16.81 -65.66 1.64
CA ALA A 6 17.04 -65.94 3.09
C ALA A 6 16.87 -67.47 3.34
N PRO A 7 16.75 -68.12 4.55
CA PRO A 7 16.27 -67.72 5.91
C PRO A 7 17.40 -67.80 7.01
N ILE A 8 17.32 -68.15 8.34
CA ILE A 8 16.47 -68.96 9.28
C ILE A 8 16.63 -68.44 10.76
N TRP A 9 15.88 -68.82 11.83
CA TRP A 9 14.43 -68.94 12.17
C TRP A 9 14.17 -69.82 13.45
N THR A 10 14.00 -69.23 14.65
CA THR A 10 13.40 -69.87 15.87
C THR A 10 12.91 -68.76 16.85
N SER A 11 11.63 -68.57 17.24
CA SER A 11 10.62 -69.41 17.98
C SER A 11 10.85 -69.44 19.52
N ARG A 12 9.89 -69.25 20.46
CA ARG A 12 8.39 -69.32 20.47
C ARG A 12 7.75 -68.46 21.62
N ASP A 13 6.44 -68.19 21.53
CA ASP A 13 5.51 -67.73 22.61
C ASP A 13 4.79 -68.94 23.31
N PRO A 14 3.61 -68.88 24.04
CA PRO A 14 2.73 -67.76 24.46
C PRO A 14 1.99 -67.87 25.86
N VAL A 15 1.07 -66.91 26.15
CA VAL A 15 -0.13 -66.92 27.07
C VAL A 15 0.03 -66.69 28.60
N GLY A 16 -0.83 -65.83 29.19
CA GLY A 16 -1.19 -65.83 30.64
C GLY A 16 -1.97 -64.60 31.16
N TYR A 17 -3.18 -64.78 31.72
CA TYR A 17 -4.14 -63.72 32.15
C TYR A 17 -4.20 -63.45 33.69
N HIS A 18 -4.94 -62.39 34.08
CA HIS A 18 -5.72 -62.14 35.33
C HIS A 18 -5.12 -61.40 36.57
N GLU A 19 -5.71 -60.21 36.80
CA GLU A 19 -6.38 -59.70 38.04
C GLU A 19 -5.67 -59.17 39.32
N PHE A 20 -6.38 -58.19 39.92
CA PHE A 20 -6.30 -57.53 41.24
C PHE A 20 -6.84 -58.47 42.38
N PRO A 21 -6.88 -58.17 43.72
CA PRO A 21 -7.01 -56.82 44.32
C PRO A 21 -6.48 -56.50 45.77
N THR A 22 -6.41 -55.19 46.07
CA THR A 22 -6.77 -54.44 47.33
C THR A 22 -6.34 -54.82 48.77
N GLN A 23 -6.06 -53.75 49.55
CA GLN A 23 -6.35 -53.55 51.02
C GLN A 23 -5.42 -54.24 52.06
N LEU A 24 -5.28 -53.82 53.36
CA LEU A 24 -5.97 -52.79 54.19
C LEU A 24 -5.12 -52.31 55.41
N SER A 25 -5.39 -51.06 55.89
CA SER A 25 -5.35 -50.54 57.29
C SER A 25 -4.07 -50.33 58.16
N HIS A 26 -4.16 -49.27 58.97
CA HIS A 26 -3.29 -48.83 60.10
C HIS A 26 -3.41 -49.68 61.38
N PRO A 27 -2.60 -49.36 62.41
CA PRO A 27 -3.18 -48.94 63.71
C PRO A 27 -2.63 -47.60 64.28
N LEU A 28 -3.11 -47.16 65.45
CA LEU A 28 -2.98 -45.79 66.01
C LEU A 28 -2.49 -45.73 67.48
N LEU A 29 -1.58 -44.77 67.77
CA LEU A 29 -1.41 -44.04 69.06
C LEU A 29 -1.04 -44.88 70.32
N PRO A 30 -0.79 -44.31 71.54
CA PRO A 30 -0.74 -42.91 72.03
C PRO A 30 0.59 -42.58 72.81
N PRO A 31 0.68 -41.68 73.83
CA PRO A 31 0.29 -40.26 73.99
C PRO A 31 1.46 -39.28 74.37
N GLN A 32 1.17 -37.97 74.37
CA GLN A 32 1.67 -36.84 75.24
C GLN A 32 3.05 -36.96 75.96
N GLU A 33 3.97 -35.98 75.91
CA GLU A 33 3.83 -34.58 76.42
C GLU A 33 4.94 -33.58 75.97
N ARG A 34 4.55 -32.28 75.88
CA ARG A 34 5.30 -31.02 76.20
C ARG A 34 6.42 -30.41 75.33
N PHE A 35 6.41 -29.06 75.40
CA PHE A 35 7.40 -27.99 75.09
C PHE A 35 7.74 -27.57 73.64
N MET A 36 7.30 -26.34 73.32
CA MET A 36 7.68 -25.42 72.24
C MET A 36 8.94 -24.57 72.62
N PRO A 37 9.50 -23.71 71.73
CA PRO A 37 9.32 -23.59 70.27
C PRO A 37 10.64 -23.50 69.46
N ALA A 38 10.79 -24.28 68.38
CA ALA A 38 11.89 -24.15 67.42
C ALA A 38 11.62 -23.12 66.30
N PHE A 39 11.03 -21.96 66.61
CA PHE A 39 10.51 -20.98 65.62
C PHE A 39 11.61 -20.11 64.96
N LYS A 40 12.73 -20.71 64.55
CA LYS A 40 13.81 -20.04 63.81
C LYS A 40 14.42 -20.84 62.64
N LEU A 41 14.05 -22.11 62.44
CA LEU A 41 14.62 -22.93 61.35
C LEU A 41 13.69 -23.12 60.13
N LEU A 42 12.39 -22.82 60.25
CA LEU A 42 11.44 -22.97 59.13
C LEU A 42 11.44 -21.77 58.17
N LEU A 43 11.93 -20.59 58.62
CA LEU A 43 11.90 -19.36 57.82
C LEU A 43 12.89 -19.40 56.64
N SER A 44 14.02 -20.08 56.81
CA SER A 44 15.09 -20.16 55.79
C SER A 44 14.80 -21.11 54.62
N PHE A 45 13.79 -21.98 54.73
CA PHE A 45 13.46 -22.95 53.66
C PHE A 45 12.26 -22.50 52.80
N VAL A 46 11.36 -21.68 53.36
CA VAL A 46 10.26 -21.06 52.59
C VAL A 46 10.77 -19.86 51.78
N LEU A 47 11.79 -19.14 52.25
CA LEU A 47 12.38 -17.99 51.55
C LEU A 47 13.07 -18.36 50.22
N CYS A 48 13.42 -19.63 50.01
CA CYS A 48 14.06 -20.12 48.78
C CYS A 48 13.06 -20.73 47.77
N LEU A 49 11.76 -20.71 48.06
CA LEU A 49 10.70 -21.16 47.15
C LEU A 49 9.71 -20.06 46.74
N VAL A 50 9.96 -18.82 47.20
CA VAL A 50 9.54 -17.61 46.48
C VAL A 50 10.73 -17.13 45.64
N CYS A 51 11.18 -17.99 44.73
CA CYS A 51 11.85 -17.51 43.53
C CYS A 51 10.79 -16.78 42.72
N ALA A 52 10.66 -15.47 42.96
CA ALA A 52 9.93 -14.62 42.04
C ALA A 52 10.57 -14.81 40.66
N PHE A 53 9.77 -15.25 39.69
CA PHE A 53 10.04 -14.91 38.29
C PHE A 53 9.87 -13.40 38.19
N ALA A 54 10.92 -12.68 38.58
CA ALA A 54 11.12 -11.31 38.14
C ALA A 54 11.27 -11.41 36.63
N TYR A 55 10.16 -11.20 35.91
CA TYR A 55 10.19 -10.93 34.49
C TYR A 55 11.16 -9.77 34.30
N ALA A 56 12.29 -10.05 33.64
CA ALA A 56 13.24 -9.02 33.34
C ALA A 56 12.56 -8.07 32.34
N GLU A 57 12.49 -6.78 32.70
CA GLU A 57 11.96 -5.75 31.81
C GLU A 57 12.92 -5.51 30.65
N PRO A 58 12.41 -5.17 29.44
CA PRO A 58 13.26 -4.72 28.35
C PRO A 58 14.09 -3.50 28.78
N MET A 59 15.30 -3.37 28.22
CA MET A 59 16.14 -2.21 28.51
C MET A 59 15.48 -0.95 27.95
N ARG A 60 15.03 -0.06 28.84
CA ARG A 60 14.42 1.22 28.46
C ARG A 60 15.47 2.28 28.15
N ARG A 61 15.19 3.09 27.13
CA ARG A 61 15.89 4.32 26.77
C ARG A 61 14.88 5.41 26.45
N TYR A 62 15.29 6.66 26.61
CA TYR A 62 14.46 7.83 26.48
C TYR A 62 15.11 8.87 25.56
N VAL A 63 14.28 9.50 24.74
CA VAL A 63 14.66 10.60 23.83
C VAL A 63 13.70 11.77 24.07
N SER A 64 14.19 13.00 24.03
CA SER A 64 13.39 14.21 24.25
C SER A 64 13.99 15.39 23.47
N PRO A 65 13.19 16.33 22.93
CA PRO A 65 13.72 17.51 22.25
C PRO A 65 14.57 18.42 23.17
N THR A 66 14.42 18.28 24.49
CA THR A 66 15.25 18.96 25.51
C THR A 66 16.30 18.05 26.14
N GLY A 67 16.57 16.88 25.55
CA GLY A 67 17.60 15.93 25.99
C GLY A 67 19.02 16.33 25.58
N ASN A 68 19.96 15.40 25.70
CA ASN A 68 21.36 15.62 25.32
C ASN A 68 22.00 14.33 24.79
N ASP A 69 22.56 14.36 23.58
CA ASP A 69 23.22 13.18 22.98
C ASP A 69 24.55 12.78 23.63
N GLN A 70 25.05 13.56 24.60
CA GLN A 70 26.15 13.16 25.49
C GLN A 70 25.66 12.52 26.81
N ALA A 71 24.34 12.33 26.97
CA ALA A 71 23.74 11.71 28.14
C ALA A 71 23.73 10.17 28.07
N SER A 72 23.18 9.51 29.09
CA SER A 72 23.10 8.05 29.21
C SER A 72 21.87 7.43 28.54
N GLY A 73 20.87 8.25 28.21
CA GLY A 73 19.60 7.83 27.63
C GLY A 73 18.61 7.24 28.63
N PHE A 74 18.83 7.36 29.94
CA PHE A 74 17.84 7.01 30.96
C PHE A 74 16.80 8.11 31.16
N VAL A 75 15.74 7.86 31.93
CA VAL A 75 14.58 8.78 32.07
C VAL A 75 14.94 10.14 32.69
N ASP A 76 15.98 10.18 33.53
CA ASP A 76 16.55 11.39 34.13
C ASP A 76 17.58 12.09 33.22
N GLN A 77 18.03 11.41 32.16
CA GLN A 77 19.13 11.78 31.28
C GLN A 77 18.87 11.36 29.82
N PRO A 78 17.76 11.80 29.19
CA PRO A 78 17.38 11.36 27.86
C PRO A 78 18.35 11.86 26.78
N PHE A 79 18.45 11.10 25.69
CA PHE A 79 19.10 11.57 24.46
C PHE A 79 18.32 12.73 23.84
N ALA A 80 18.97 13.55 23.01
CA ALA A 80 18.31 14.58 22.23
C ALA A 80 17.70 14.00 20.94
N THR A 81 18.38 13.05 20.30
CA THR A 81 17.98 12.52 18.98
C THR A 81 17.67 11.01 18.99
N PRO A 82 16.71 10.54 18.16
CA PRO A 82 16.49 9.12 17.93
C PRO A 82 17.70 8.43 17.29
N ALA A 83 18.49 9.17 16.50
CA ALA A 83 19.73 8.69 15.91
C ALA A 83 20.76 8.28 16.98
N LYS A 84 20.87 9.02 18.10
CA LYS A 84 21.76 8.64 19.21
C LYS A 84 21.28 7.40 19.96
N ALA A 85 19.96 7.22 20.11
CA ALA A 85 19.41 5.99 20.67
C ALA A 85 19.75 4.76 19.79
N LEU A 86 19.67 4.92 18.46
CA LEU A 86 20.07 3.88 17.50
C LEU A 86 21.58 3.60 17.53
N GLU A 87 22.43 4.63 17.63
CA GLU A 87 23.89 4.46 17.81
C GLU A 87 24.22 3.66 19.10
N ALA A 88 23.50 3.93 20.19
CA ALA A 88 23.64 3.17 21.44
C ALA A 88 23.18 1.71 21.29
N ILE A 89 22.10 1.44 20.55
CA ILE A 89 21.65 0.07 20.23
C ILE A 89 22.67 -0.67 19.37
N ASN A 90 23.21 -0.02 18.33
CA ASN A 90 24.23 -0.60 17.46
C ASN A 90 25.53 -0.92 18.24
N THR A 91 25.88 -0.09 19.23
CA THR A 91 26.98 -0.34 20.17
C THR A 91 26.71 -1.54 21.09
N LEU A 92 25.47 -1.71 21.56
CA LEU A 92 25.08 -2.92 22.30
C LEU A 92 25.11 -4.16 21.40
N HIS A 93 24.69 -4.05 20.14
CA HIS A 93 24.73 -5.15 19.17
C HIS A 93 26.17 -5.61 18.90
N SER A 94 27.08 -4.69 18.54
CA SER A 94 28.48 -5.02 18.23
C SER A 94 29.23 -5.69 19.39
N ASN A 95 28.77 -5.45 20.63
CA ASN A 95 29.36 -6.00 21.84
C ASN A 95 28.69 -7.30 22.31
N ASN A 96 27.61 -7.77 21.64
CA ASN A 96 26.72 -8.85 22.11
C ASN A 96 26.08 -8.54 23.48
N GLN A 97 25.60 -7.31 23.66
CA GLN A 97 25.06 -6.74 24.90
C GLN A 97 23.59 -6.29 24.80
N ILE A 98 22.88 -6.61 23.71
CA ILE A 98 21.42 -6.48 23.67
C ILE A 98 20.81 -7.51 24.64
N PRO A 99 19.92 -7.12 25.59
CA PRO A 99 19.25 -8.06 26.48
C PRO A 99 18.32 -9.01 25.73
N ALA A 100 18.11 -10.22 26.25
CA ALA A 100 17.17 -11.19 25.66
C ALA A 100 15.72 -10.67 25.67
N GLU A 101 15.43 -9.79 26.62
CA GLU A 101 14.18 -9.07 26.84
C GLU A 101 13.92 -7.98 25.79
N GLY A 102 14.94 -7.58 25.04
CA GLY A 102 14.89 -6.50 24.05
C GLY A 102 15.23 -5.11 24.60
N VAL A 103 15.06 -4.12 23.72
CA VAL A 103 15.28 -2.69 24.00
C VAL A 103 14.03 -1.90 23.59
N VAL A 104 13.60 -0.98 24.45
CA VAL A 104 12.48 -0.06 24.19
C VAL A 104 12.99 1.37 24.27
N VAL A 105 12.84 2.14 23.21
CA VAL A 105 13.18 3.56 23.11
C VAL A 105 11.89 4.37 23.13
N THR A 106 11.58 5.02 24.24
CA THR A 106 10.41 5.90 24.36
C THR A 106 10.80 7.33 23.98
N LEU A 107 10.10 7.90 23.00
CA LEU A 107 10.30 9.28 22.53
C LEU A 107 9.25 10.19 23.17
N ALA A 108 9.69 11.25 23.85
CA ALA A 108 8.80 12.26 24.43
C ALA A 108 8.14 13.13 23.36
N GLU A 109 7.04 13.80 23.73
CA GLU A 109 6.29 14.76 22.93
C GLU A 109 7.18 15.80 22.21
N GLY A 110 6.92 16.00 20.90
CA GLY A 110 7.60 16.99 20.08
C GLY A 110 8.04 16.49 18.70
N ASP A 111 8.72 17.38 17.99
CA ASP A 111 9.16 17.20 16.60
C ASP A 111 10.67 17.02 16.52
N TYR A 112 11.11 16.05 15.72
CA TYR A 112 12.51 15.67 15.55
C TYR A 112 12.91 15.80 14.07
N GLU A 113 13.55 16.91 13.71
CA GLU A 113 14.09 17.17 12.36
C GLU A 113 15.28 16.23 12.07
N LEU A 114 15.09 15.27 11.17
CA LEU A 114 16.11 14.27 10.86
C LEU A 114 17.15 14.80 9.87
N THR A 115 18.43 14.73 10.24
CA THR A 115 19.58 15.08 9.38
C THR A 115 19.87 14.03 8.31
N ALA A 116 19.54 12.78 8.58
CA ALA A 116 19.60 11.62 7.69
C ALA A 116 18.51 10.60 8.13
N PRO A 117 18.15 9.60 7.31
CA PRO A 117 17.23 8.55 7.72
C PRO A 117 17.73 7.80 8.97
N LEU A 118 16.82 7.25 9.78
CA LEU A 118 17.21 6.30 10.82
C LEU A 118 17.46 4.94 10.18
N GLU A 119 18.75 4.58 9.99
CA GLU A 119 19.17 3.37 9.27
C GLU A 119 19.43 2.18 10.23
N PHE A 120 18.48 1.26 10.31
CA PHE A 120 18.61 0.00 11.04
C PHE A 120 19.22 -1.04 10.10
N LYS A 121 20.42 -1.54 10.42
CA LYS A 121 21.14 -2.48 9.55
C LYS A 121 21.86 -3.59 10.30
N GLY A 122 21.74 -4.82 9.81
CA GLY A 122 22.49 -5.99 10.30
C GLY A 122 22.01 -6.55 11.64
N LEU A 123 20.86 -6.12 12.16
CA LEU A 123 20.27 -6.62 13.41
C LEU A 123 19.54 -7.94 13.13
N ASN A 124 20.25 -8.95 12.59
CA ASN A 124 19.65 -10.15 11.96
C ASN A 124 19.91 -11.46 12.70
N SER A 125 20.46 -11.42 13.92
CA SER A 125 20.86 -12.62 14.66
C SER A 125 19.71 -13.62 14.84
N GLU A 126 20.01 -14.93 14.91
CA GLU A 126 19.01 -16.00 14.90
C GLU A 126 17.94 -15.82 16.01
N ASN A 127 18.38 -15.38 17.19
CA ASN A 127 17.53 -15.09 18.34
C ASN A 127 17.51 -13.57 18.64
N GLN A 128 17.49 -12.72 17.60
CA GLN A 128 17.53 -11.26 17.72
C GLN A 128 16.43 -10.74 18.66
N PRO A 129 16.78 -10.11 19.80
CA PRO A 129 15.79 -9.52 20.68
C PRO A 129 15.11 -8.31 20.04
N VAL A 130 13.86 -8.06 20.44
CA VAL A 130 13.03 -6.96 19.92
C VAL A 130 13.72 -5.61 20.17
N VAL A 131 13.75 -4.77 19.14
CA VAL A 131 14.13 -3.35 19.25
C VAL A 131 12.93 -2.51 18.89
N ARG A 132 12.30 -1.87 19.89
CA ARG A 132 11.12 -1.02 19.70
C ARG A 132 11.46 0.45 19.87
N PHE A 133 10.96 1.28 18.96
CA PHE A 133 10.85 2.73 19.11
C PHE A 133 9.37 3.08 19.29
N GLU A 134 9.02 3.77 20.38
CA GLU A 134 7.63 4.08 20.74
C GLU A 134 7.47 5.56 21.09
N GLY A 135 6.40 6.20 20.62
CA GLY A 135 6.01 7.53 21.08
C GLY A 135 5.37 7.47 22.48
N GLU A 136 5.55 8.52 23.27
CA GLU A 136 4.89 8.66 24.58
C GLU A 136 3.36 8.58 24.43
N ALA A 137 2.71 7.73 25.25
CA ALA A 137 1.31 7.35 25.05
C ALA A 137 0.36 8.57 25.14
N GLY A 138 -0.39 8.81 24.06
CA GLY A 138 -1.32 9.95 23.96
C GLY A 138 -0.64 11.29 23.66
N LYS A 139 0.63 11.30 23.23
CA LYS A 139 1.37 12.48 22.78
C LYS A 139 1.54 12.54 21.28
N THR A 140 1.77 13.73 20.75
CA THR A 140 2.23 13.91 19.37
C THR A 140 3.75 13.82 19.33
N VAL A 141 4.27 12.83 18.59
CA VAL A 141 5.70 12.59 18.42
C VAL A 141 5.99 12.43 16.93
N ARG A 142 6.72 13.38 16.33
CA ARG A 142 6.98 13.40 14.87
C ARG A 142 8.44 13.23 14.51
N LEU A 143 8.71 12.30 13.61
CA LEU A 143 10.00 12.14 12.94
C LEU A 143 9.90 12.81 11.57
N LEU A 144 10.56 13.97 11.42
CA LEU A 144 10.41 14.84 10.25
C LEU A 144 11.54 14.60 9.23
N GLY A 145 11.14 14.25 8.00
CA GLY A 145 12.00 14.22 6.82
C GLY A 145 12.26 15.59 6.18
N SER A 146 11.75 16.66 6.79
CA SER A 146 11.77 18.05 6.33
C SER A 146 12.66 18.95 7.19
N ARG A 147 12.79 20.22 6.80
CA ARG A 147 13.20 21.31 7.70
C ARG A 147 12.09 22.32 7.90
N ILE A 148 12.01 22.87 9.10
CA ILE A 148 11.24 24.10 9.36
C ILE A 148 11.91 25.26 8.61
N VAL A 149 11.11 26.09 7.94
CA VAL A 149 11.58 27.21 7.12
C VAL A 149 11.24 28.55 7.79
N PRO A 150 12.20 29.24 8.43
CA PRO A 150 12.02 30.55 9.03
C PRO A 150 12.20 31.70 8.01
N GLY A 151 12.13 32.93 8.50
CA GLY A 151 12.68 34.11 7.81
C GLY A 151 11.81 34.71 6.70
N PHE A 152 10.56 34.27 6.55
CA PHE A 152 9.62 34.84 5.57
C PHE A 152 9.36 36.34 5.79
N ALA A 153 9.49 37.12 4.72
CA ALA A 153 9.14 38.54 4.67
C ALA A 153 8.28 38.85 3.43
N PRO A 154 7.44 39.90 3.44
CA PRO A 154 6.64 40.28 2.27
C PRO A 154 7.49 40.64 1.05
N LEU A 155 7.09 40.20 -0.14
CA LEU A 155 7.82 40.42 -1.38
C LEU A 155 7.83 41.90 -1.80
N ALA A 156 8.92 42.61 -1.51
CA ALA A 156 9.12 44.01 -1.88
C ALA A 156 9.94 44.21 -3.18
N GLN A 157 10.49 43.15 -3.78
CA GLN A 157 11.46 43.27 -4.88
C GLN A 157 10.78 43.58 -6.22
N GLN A 158 10.90 44.84 -6.65
CA GLN A 158 10.26 45.40 -7.86
C GLN A 158 10.66 44.73 -9.20
N SER A 159 11.74 43.94 -9.24
CA SER A 159 12.09 43.13 -10.42
C SER A 159 11.39 41.76 -10.46
N VAL A 160 10.82 41.32 -9.32
CA VAL A 160 10.07 40.06 -9.17
C VAL A 160 8.57 40.34 -9.22
N LEU A 161 8.11 41.45 -8.60
CA LEU A 161 6.72 41.93 -8.70
C LEU A 161 6.27 42.14 -10.16
N LYS A 162 7.19 42.40 -11.09
CA LYS A 162 6.94 42.51 -12.54
C LYS A 162 6.89 41.17 -13.29
N LYS A 163 7.07 40.04 -12.59
CA LYS A 163 7.06 38.68 -13.15
C LYS A 163 5.91 37.83 -12.62
N ILE A 164 5.46 38.06 -11.39
CA ILE A 164 4.26 37.41 -10.82
C ILE A 164 2.98 38.09 -11.34
N ASP A 165 1.83 37.42 -11.21
CA ASP A 165 0.55 38.03 -11.57
C ASP A 165 0.15 39.15 -10.59
N GLU A 166 -0.66 40.12 -11.04
CA GLU A 166 -1.08 41.27 -10.22
C GLU A 166 -1.94 40.82 -9.02
N ALA A 167 -2.65 39.70 -9.13
CA ALA A 167 -3.41 39.09 -8.03
C ALA A 167 -2.54 38.77 -6.80
N ALA A 168 -1.27 38.43 -7.01
CA ALA A 168 -0.34 38.00 -5.95
C ALA A 168 0.40 39.18 -5.25
N HIS A 169 0.17 40.43 -5.69
CA HIS A 169 0.87 41.59 -5.17
C HIS A 169 0.48 41.90 -3.73
N GLY A 170 1.47 41.92 -2.83
CA GLY A 170 1.26 42.13 -1.39
C GLY A 170 0.88 40.88 -0.60
N HIS A 171 0.66 39.74 -1.28
CA HIS A 171 0.33 38.46 -0.64
C HIS A 171 1.52 37.48 -0.59
N VAL A 172 2.41 37.52 -1.58
CA VAL A 172 3.59 36.64 -1.62
C VAL A 172 4.60 37.00 -0.54
N MET A 173 4.97 35.99 0.25
CA MET A 173 6.08 35.99 1.19
C MET A 173 7.30 35.33 0.54
N VAL A 174 8.50 35.81 0.86
CA VAL A 174 9.77 35.29 0.34
C VAL A 174 10.76 35.02 1.46
N THR A 175 11.58 33.98 1.32
CA THR A 175 12.69 33.65 2.23
C THR A 175 13.88 33.06 1.47
N ASP A 176 15.08 33.19 2.04
CA ASP A 176 16.33 32.64 1.53
C ASP A 176 16.62 31.28 2.20
N LEU A 177 16.75 30.21 1.42
CA LEU A 177 17.00 28.86 1.94
C LEU A 177 18.45 28.60 2.35
N ILE A 178 19.39 29.52 2.08
CA ILE A 178 20.76 29.44 2.61
C ILE A 178 20.76 29.42 4.14
N GLN A 179 19.85 30.18 4.79
CA GLN A 179 19.74 30.22 6.25
C GLN A 179 19.21 28.92 6.87
N VAL A 180 18.61 28.03 6.06
CA VAL A 180 18.04 26.73 6.48
C VAL A 180 19.10 25.62 6.43
N GLY A 181 20.25 25.86 5.78
CA GLY A 181 21.32 24.86 5.63
C GLY A 181 20.98 23.70 4.68
N LEU A 182 19.96 23.84 3.82
CA LEU A 182 19.57 22.84 2.83
C LEU A 182 20.38 23.02 1.53
N ASP A 183 21.53 22.35 1.43
CA ASP A 183 22.39 22.40 0.23
C ASP A 183 21.84 21.64 -0.97
N ASP A 184 21.06 20.58 -0.73
CA ASP A 184 20.24 19.95 -1.76
C ASP A 184 18.79 20.43 -1.66
N LEU A 185 18.33 21.14 -2.69
CA LEU A 185 16.97 21.65 -2.82
C LEU A 185 16.03 20.72 -3.61
N GLY A 186 16.48 19.52 -3.97
CA GLY A 186 15.70 18.53 -4.72
C GLY A 186 15.27 19.01 -6.10
N THR A 187 14.40 18.26 -6.76
CA THR A 187 13.89 18.55 -8.11
C THR A 187 12.44 19.05 -8.08
N VAL A 188 11.89 19.40 -9.24
CA VAL A 188 10.44 19.64 -9.43
C VAL A 188 9.65 18.33 -9.56
N ALA A 189 10.26 17.29 -10.12
CA ALA A 189 9.51 16.23 -10.81
C ALA A 189 10.16 14.83 -10.82
N GLU A 190 11.33 14.65 -10.21
CA GLU A 190 11.95 13.31 -10.13
C GLU A 190 11.45 12.56 -8.90
N ALA A 191 10.85 11.39 -9.10
CA ALA A 191 10.33 10.56 -8.01
C ALA A 191 11.41 10.27 -6.95
N GLY A 192 11.07 10.44 -5.67
CA GLY A 192 12.00 10.26 -4.57
C GLY A 192 12.99 11.43 -4.33
N LYS A 193 13.06 12.42 -5.23
CA LYS A 193 13.89 13.64 -5.07
C LYS A 193 13.13 14.96 -5.22
N ARG A 194 11.86 14.91 -5.63
CA ARG A 194 11.00 16.10 -5.68
C ARG A 194 10.90 16.75 -4.31
N SER A 195 11.13 18.05 -4.25
CA SER A 195 10.91 18.82 -3.03
C SER A 195 9.45 19.26 -2.94
N GLU A 196 8.94 19.28 -1.72
CA GLU A 196 7.57 19.64 -1.38
C GLU A 196 7.56 20.61 -0.21
N LEU A 197 6.78 21.67 -0.34
CA LEU A 197 6.50 22.62 0.73
C LEU A 197 5.23 22.20 1.47
N PHE A 198 5.24 22.31 2.79
CA PHE A 198 4.09 22.06 3.64
C PHE A 198 3.80 23.29 4.50
N TYR A 199 2.54 23.59 4.73
CA TYR A 199 2.08 24.61 5.67
C TYR A 199 1.05 23.98 6.60
N LEU A 200 1.26 24.08 7.91
CA LEU A 200 0.41 23.46 8.95
C LEU A 200 0.15 21.96 8.69
N HIS A 201 1.19 21.21 8.34
CA HIS A 201 1.15 19.77 7.97
C HIS A 201 0.36 19.44 6.70
N GLN A 202 0.04 20.42 5.85
CA GLN A 202 -0.66 20.21 4.58
C GLN A 202 0.23 20.51 3.36
N PRO A 203 0.23 19.67 2.31
CA PRO A 203 1.07 19.84 1.14
C PRO A 203 0.61 21.03 0.29
N MET A 204 1.51 21.97 0.03
CA MET A 204 1.25 23.17 -0.76
C MET A 204 1.48 22.95 -2.25
N GLN A 205 0.67 23.60 -3.08
CA GLN A 205 0.68 23.41 -4.53
C GLN A 205 1.85 24.19 -5.17
N LEU A 206 2.64 23.55 -6.04
CA LEU A 206 3.57 24.31 -6.90
C LEU A 206 2.76 25.22 -7.81
N ALA A 207 3.13 26.50 -7.90
CA ALA A 207 2.61 27.49 -8.85
C ALA A 207 2.41 26.87 -10.25
N ARG A 208 1.17 26.87 -10.75
CA ARG A 208 0.73 26.00 -11.85
C ARG A 208 -0.29 26.65 -12.78
N TRP A 209 -0.31 26.22 -14.04
CA TRP A 209 -1.36 26.59 -14.99
C TRP A 209 -1.93 25.39 -15.75
N PRO A 210 -3.26 25.24 -15.86
CA PRO A 210 -4.29 25.99 -15.14
C PRO A 210 -4.29 25.63 -13.65
N ASN A 211 -4.79 26.52 -12.80
CA ASN A 211 -4.87 26.38 -11.35
C ASN A 211 -5.56 25.07 -10.92
N GLU A 212 -6.64 24.70 -11.62
CA GLU A 212 -7.35 23.43 -11.49
C GLU A 212 -7.47 22.72 -12.84
N GLY A 213 -7.59 21.39 -12.84
CA GLY A 213 -7.79 20.61 -14.06
C GLY A 213 -6.58 20.59 -14.99
N PHE A 214 -6.82 20.70 -16.30
CA PHE A 214 -5.85 20.52 -17.37
C PHE A 214 -6.17 21.41 -18.59
N VAL A 215 -5.14 21.89 -19.30
CA VAL A 215 -5.24 22.32 -20.72
C VAL A 215 -4.98 21.12 -21.65
N THR A 216 -5.10 21.31 -22.98
CA THR A 216 -4.87 20.22 -23.96
C THR A 216 -3.93 20.61 -25.10
N ILE A 217 -3.12 19.65 -25.55
CA ILE A 217 -2.28 19.74 -26.74
C ILE A 217 -3.15 20.08 -27.96
N GLN A 218 -2.84 21.15 -28.69
CA GLN A 218 -3.57 21.49 -29.90
C GLN A 218 -3.27 20.50 -31.02
N GLU A 219 -2.01 20.39 -31.43
CA GLU A 219 -1.49 19.46 -32.44
C GLU A 219 -0.02 19.11 -32.16
N VAL A 220 0.38 17.83 -32.29
CA VAL A 220 1.79 17.43 -32.19
C VAL A 220 2.55 17.70 -33.50
N VAL A 221 3.67 18.43 -33.40
CA VAL A 221 4.48 18.90 -34.54
C VAL A 221 5.81 18.14 -34.72
N GLY A 222 6.20 17.30 -33.76
CA GLY A 222 7.38 16.42 -33.82
C GLY A 222 7.58 15.65 -35.13
N ALA A 223 8.84 15.34 -35.47
CA ALA A 223 9.21 14.80 -36.77
C ALA A 223 8.93 13.28 -36.92
N THR A 224 9.17 12.50 -35.86
CA THR A 224 9.10 11.04 -35.87
C THR A 224 7.68 10.55 -35.67
N ARG A 225 6.91 10.60 -36.76
CA ARG A 225 5.52 10.12 -36.82
C ARG A 225 5.44 8.60 -36.70
N PHE A 226 4.51 8.11 -35.88
CA PHE A 226 4.23 6.69 -35.73
C PHE A 226 2.74 6.46 -35.41
N LYS A 227 2.36 5.19 -35.18
CA LYS A 227 1.03 4.82 -34.67
C LYS A 227 1.14 3.84 -33.49
N SER A 228 0.26 3.97 -32.50
CA SER A 228 0.00 2.96 -31.46
C SER A 228 -1.48 2.57 -31.53
N HIS A 229 -1.79 1.27 -31.62
CA HIS A 229 -3.15 0.75 -31.85
C HIS A 229 -3.92 1.47 -32.97
N GLY A 230 -3.22 1.84 -34.05
CA GLY A 230 -3.77 2.59 -35.19
C GLY A 230 -3.88 4.12 -35.00
N ILE A 231 -3.85 4.61 -33.76
CA ILE A 231 -3.89 6.04 -33.41
C ILE A 231 -2.55 6.71 -33.74
N PRO A 232 -2.53 7.85 -34.48
CA PRO A 232 -1.29 8.53 -34.85
C PRO A 232 -0.74 9.45 -33.76
N GLY A 233 0.59 9.64 -33.75
CA GLY A 233 1.28 10.61 -32.91
C GLY A 233 2.77 10.77 -33.23
N THR A 234 3.52 11.39 -32.32
CA THR A 234 4.97 11.68 -32.44
C THR A 234 5.76 11.00 -31.32
N ARG A 235 7.05 10.73 -31.56
CA ARG A 235 7.98 10.33 -30.49
C ARG A 235 8.49 11.52 -29.69
N GLU A 236 8.65 12.66 -30.34
CA GLU A 236 9.10 13.90 -29.72
C GLU A 236 7.93 14.63 -29.05
N GLY A 237 8.19 15.13 -27.84
CA GLY A 237 7.30 16.02 -27.11
C GLY A 237 7.34 17.45 -27.64
N TRP A 238 6.97 17.64 -28.90
CA TRP A 238 6.92 18.95 -29.53
C TRP A 238 5.53 19.17 -30.13
N PHE A 239 4.83 20.20 -29.65
CA PHE A 239 3.41 20.42 -29.95
C PHE A 239 3.03 21.90 -29.88
N THR A 240 1.88 22.22 -30.48
CA THR A 240 1.25 23.56 -30.40
C THR A 240 0.29 23.67 -29.22
N TYR A 241 0.18 24.88 -28.67
CA TYR A 241 -0.81 25.28 -27.68
C TYR A 241 -1.81 26.31 -28.25
N ALA A 242 -2.98 26.41 -27.63
CA ALA A 242 -4.12 27.18 -28.13
C ALA A 242 -4.39 28.52 -27.39
N ASP A 243 -3.65 28.78 -26.31
CA ASP A 243 -3.92 29.80 -25.31
C ASP A 243 -2.61 30.58 -25.03
N ASP A 244 -2.66 31.91 -25.03
CA ASP A 244 -1.48 32.79 -24.97
C ASP A 244 -0.88 32.91 -23.56
N ARG A 245 -1.46 32.29 -22.52
CA ARG A 245 -0.84 32.21 -21.19
C ARG A 245 0.55 31.57 -21.26
N ALA A 246 0.77 30.59 -22.14
CA ALA A 246 2.06 29.92 -22.27
C ALA A 246 3.20 30.86 -22.75
N ASP A 247 2.88 31.98 -23.41
CA ASP A 247 3.86 32.98 -23.83
C ASP A 247 4.57 33.62 -22.62
N ARG A 248 3.92 33.64 -21.43
CA ARG A 248 4.49 34.08 -20.14
C ARG A 248 5.67 33.21 -19.67
N TRP A 249 5.92 32.06 -20.32
CA TRP A 249 6.90 31.05 -19.87
C TRP A 249 8.20 31.04 -20.69
N ALA A 250 8.30 31.82 -21.77
CA ALA A 250 9.48 31.82 -22.66
C ALA A 250 10.80 32.20 -21.95
N ASP A 251 10.75 33.10 -20.96
CA ASP A 251 11.89 33.52 -20.11
C ASP A 251 11.99 32.74 -18.77
N ALA A 252 11.17 31.69 -18.58
CA ALA A 252 11.15 30.91 -17.34
C ALA A 252 12.15 29.73 -17.37
N SER A 253 12.57 29.27 -16.19
CA SER A 253 13.54 28.20 -16.00
C SER A 253 13.03 27.15 -15.00
N ASP A 254 13.49 25.90 -15.14
CA ASP A 254 13.03 24.75 -14.35
C ASP A 254 11.49 24.57 -14.44
N VAL A 255 10.96 24.74 -15.66
CA VAL A 255 9.54 24.57 -16.00
C VAL A 255 9.28 23.12 -16.39
N TRP A 256 8.25 22.53 -15.79
CA TRP A 256 7.83 21.15 -16.06
C TRP A 256 6.34 21.10 -16.40
N LEU A 257 5.95 20.15 -17.24
CA LEU A 257 4.55 19.83 -17.48
C LEU A 257 4.23 18.46 -16.91
N HIS A 258 3.07 18.31 -16.27
CA HIS A 258 2.50 17.01 -15.92
C HIS A 258 1.34 16.68 -16.87
N GLY A 259 1.30 15.48 -17.44
CA GLY A 259 0.24 15.15 -18.40
C GLY A 259 0.15 13.69 -18.81
N TYR A 260 -0.89 13.41 -19.59
CA TYR A 260 -1.28 12.08 -20.09
C TYR A 260 -1.01 12.00 -21.60
N TRP A 261 0.25 11.78 -21.98
CA TRP A 261 0.74 12.20 -23.29
C TRP A 261 0.26 11.39 -24.49
N PHE A 262 -0.06 10.10 -24.30
CA PHE A 262 -0.63 9.23 -25.35
C PHE A 262 -1.77 8.34 -24.86
N TRP A 263 -1.76 7.93 -23.60
CA TRP A 263 -2.79 7.08 -23.02
C TRP A 263 -3.12 7.58 -21.62
N ASP A 264 -4.42 7.66 -21.30
CA ASP A 264 -4.88 8.21 -20.03
C ASP A 264 -4.59 7.30 -18.81
N TRP A 265 -4.00 6.12 -19.01
CA TRP A 265 -3.46 5.25 -17.95
C TRP A 265 -1.94 5.43 -17.71
N SER A 266 -1.31 6.46 -18.29
CA SER A 266 0.14 6.68 -18.20
C SER A 266 0.45 8.18 -18.11
N ASP A 267 0.57 8.68 -16.88
CA ASP A 267 1.03 10.04 -16.59
C ASP A 267 2.56 10.13 -16.44
N SER A 268 3.15 11.24 -16.88
CA SER A 268 4.54 11.59 -16.56
C SER A 268 4.75 13.09 -16.49
N PHE A 269 5.76 13.51 -15.71
CA PHE A 269 6.31 14.86 -15.76
C PHE A 269 7.39 14.93 -16.83
N GLU A 270 7.34 15.93 -17.70
CA GLU A 270 8.32 16.16 -18.76
C GLU A 270 8.90 17.60 -18.62
N GLU A 271 10.22 17.74 -18.76
CA GLU A 271 10.92 19.04 -18.64
C GLU A 271 10.76 19.84 -19.94
N VAL A 272 10.51 21.15 -19.85
CA VAL A 272 10.43 22.04 -21.03
C VAL A 272 11.83 22.42 -21.51
N GLU A 273 12.11 22.19 -22.80
CA GLU A 273 13.33 22.64 -23.48
C GLU A 273 13.19 24.09 -23.98
N SER A 274 12.00 24.45 -24.51
CA SER A 274 11.70 25.82 -24.97
C SER A 274 10.20 26.06 -25.14
N VAL A 275 9.78 27.32 -24.99
CA VAL A 275 8.47 27.82 -25.44
C VAL A 275 8.68 28.92 -26.49
N ASP A 276 7.91 28.89 -27.58
CA ASP A 276 8.01 29.82 -28.70
C ASP A 276 6.64 30.43 -29.02
N ALA A 277 6.50 31.72 -28.72
CA ALA A 277 5.29 32.53 -28.91
C ALA A 277 5.13 33.08 -30.35
N GLU A 278 6.13 32.93 -31.25
CA GLU A 278 5.93 33.22 -32.67
C GLU A 278 5.29 32.03 -33.41
N THR A 279 5.49 30.81 -32.92
CA THR A 279 4.91 29.58 -33.50
C THR A 279 3.84 28.91 -32.63
N ASN A 280 3.58 29.45 -31.44
CA ASN A 280 2.73 28.86 -30.39
C ASN A 280 3.13 27.40 -30.07
N THR A 281 4.44 27.10 -29.98
CA THR A 281 4.93 25.74 -29.67
C THR A 281 5.61 25.61 -28.31
N ILE A 282 5.32 24.50 -27.62
CA ILE A 282 6.14 24.00 -26.52
C ILE A 282 6.94 22.81 -27.05
N ARG A 283 8.22 22.79 -26.73
CA ARG A 283 9.10 21.64 -26.95
C ARG A 283 9.66 21.16 -25.62
N LEU A 284 9.50 19.87 -25.38
CA LEU A 284 9.99 19.14 -24.22
C LEU A 284 11.38 18.58 -24.49
N LYS A 285 12.10 18.29 -23.41
CA LYS A 285 13.48 17.79 -23.39
C LYS A 285 13.49 16.25 -23.35
N PRO A 286 14.41 15.57 -24.05
CA PRO A 286 14.56 14.11 -23.93
C PRO A 286 15.20 13.71 -22.58
N PRO A 287 14.94 12.50 -22.05
CA PRO A 287 14.15 11.42 -22.65
C PRO A 287 12.65 11.70 -22.63
N TYR A 288 11.99 11.41 -23.75
CA TYR A 288 10.55 11.58 -23.94
C TYR A 288 9.75 10.43 -23.32
N HIS A 289 8.51 10.72 -22.89
CA HIS A 289 7.51 9.72 -22.51
C HIS A 289 7.48 8.49 -23.44
N ASN A 290 7.50 7.28 -22.86
CA ASN A 290 7.70 6.03 -23.60
C ASN A 290 6.64 5.76 -24.69
N TYR A 291 5.39 6.16 -24.47
CA TYR A 291 4.33 6.03 -25.48
C TYR A 291 4.32 7.18 -26.50
N GLY A 292 5.18 8.19 -26.38
CA GLY A 292 5.15 9.40 -27.22
C GLY A 292 3.97 10.32 -26.90
N PHE A 293 3.56 11.11 -27.89
CA PHE A 293 2.57 12.19 -27.78
C PHE A 293 1.50 12.11 -28.88
N ARG A 294 0.24 12.46 -28.58
CA ARG A 294 -0.85 12.64 -29.58
C ARG A 294 -1.67 13.91 -29.34
N ASN A 295 -2.44 14.33 -30.34
CA ASN A 295 -3.31 15.51 -30.28
C ASN A 295 -4.38 15.39 -29.18
N LYS A 296 -4.83 16.53 -28.63
CA LYS A 296 -5.92 16.64 -27.62
C LYS A 296 -5.67 15.85 -26.34
N GLN A 297 -4.41 15.76 -25.93
CA GLN A 297 -4.01 15.17 -24.65
C GLN A 297 -3.79 16.21 -23.58
N ARG A 298 -4.13 15.82 -22.34
CA ARG A 298 -4.33 16.72 -21.21
C ARG A 298 -3.06 16.89 -20.38
N TYR A 299 -2.74 18.14 -20.04
CA TYR A 299 -1.57 18.49 -19.23
C TYR A 299 -1.80 19.77 -18.41
N TYR A 300 -0.96 20.01 -17.41
CA TYR A 300 -0.80 21.29 -16.73
C TYR A 300 0.70 21.60 -16.50
N ALA A 301 1.06 22.87 -16.43
CA ALA A 301 2.42 23.32 -16.16
C ALA A 301 2.63 23.54 -14.65
N VAL A 302 3.86 23.40 -14.15
CA VAL A 302 4.24 23.61 -12.73
C VAL A 302 5.60 24.29 -12.58
N ASN A 303 5.83 24.86 -11.39
CA ASN A 303 7.06 25.54 -10.97
C ASN A 303 7.37 26.78 -11.83
N ILE A 304 6.36 27.59 -12.11
CA ILE A 304 6.51 28.83 -12.87
C ILE A 304 6.19 30.03 -11.98
N LEU A 305 7.16 30.93 -11.77
CA LEU A 305 6.97 32.15 -10.98
C LEU A 305 5.81 33.04 -11.48
N SER A 306 5.61 33.12 -12.79
CA SER A 306 4.49 33.86 -13.38
C SER A 306 3.13 33.17 -13.22
N GLU A 307 3.08 31.93 -12.73
CA GLU A 307 1.84 31.19 -12.45
C GLU A 307 1.66 30.98 -10.94
N LEU A 308 2.20 31.90 -10.12
CA LEU A 308 1.93 32.04 -8.69
C LEU A 308 0.85 33.12 -8.54
N ASP A 309 -0.43 32.73 -8.52
CA ASP A 309 -1.55 33.69 -8.56
C ASP A 309 -2.73 33.41 -7.60
N GLN A 310 -2.62 32.40 -6.73
CA GLN A 310 -3.63 32.08 -5.72
C GLN A 310 -3.05 31.63 -4.35
N PRO A 311 -3.82 31.69 -3.24
CA PRO A 311 -3.38 31.20 -1.93
C PRO A 311 -3.09 29.70 -1.91
N GLY A 312 -2.04 29.30 -1.21
CA GLY A 312 -1.57 27.91 -1.13
C GLY A 312 -0.51 27.54 -2.17
N GLU A 313 -0.15 28.48 -3.05
CA GLU A 313 0.87 28.25 -4.09
C GLU A 313 2.28 28.69 -3.70
N TRP A 314 3.27 27.95 -4.16
CA TRP A 314 4.70 28.26 -3.99
C TRP A 314 5.53 28.05 -5.25
N TYR A 315 6.65 28.76 -5.33
CA TYR A 315 7.67 28.63 -6.36
C TYR A 315 9.06 28.65 -5.72
N LEU A 316 9.97 27.82 -6.22
CA LEU A 316 11.34 27.74 -5.72
C LEU A 316 12.35 28.00 -6.84
N ASP A 317 13.02 29.15 -6.77
CA ASP A 317 14.19 29.42 -7.58
C ASP A 317 15.39 28.68 -6.98
N ARG A 318 15.71 27.52 -7.56
CA ARG A 318 16.85 26.69 -7.17
C ARG A 318 18.22 27.33 -7.49
N GLN A 319 18.27 28.34 -8.37
CA GLN A 319 19.51 29.03 -8.74
C GLN A 319 19.86 30.12 -7.72
N THR A 320 18.87 30.90 -7.26
CA THR A 320 19.06 31.92 -6.21
C THR A 320 18.81 31.41 -4.79
N ARG A 321 18.30 30.17 -4.65
CA ARG A 321 17.86 29.53 -3.39
C ARG A 321 16.72 30.29 -2.69
N GLN A 322 15.93 31.06 -3.45
CA GLN A 322 14.79 31.82 -2.94
C GLN A 322 13.48 31.04 -3.06
N LEU A 323 12.79 30.90 -1.93
CA LEU A 323 11.46 30.32 -1.84
C LEU A 323 10.42 31.44 -1.79
N TYR A 324 9.45 31.37 -2.69
CA TYR A 324 8.30 32.27 -2.80
C TYR A 324 7.03 31.49 -2.45
N PHE A 325 6.18 32.03 -1.59
CA PHE A 325 4.97 31.35 -1.10
C PHE A 325 3.84 32.36 -0.88
N TRP A 326 2.64 32.08 -1.39
CA TRP A 326 1.41 32.75 -0.97
C TRP A 326 0.76 31.88 0.11
N PRO A 327 0.90 32.19 1.41
CA PRO A 327 0.32 31.36 2.46
C PRO A 327 -1.21 31.48 2.50
N PRO A 328 -1.95 30.39 2.78
CA PRO A 328 -3.38 30.43 3.06
C PRO A 328 -3.78 31.24 4.31
N GLY A 329 -2.83 31.55 5.19
CA GLY A 329 -3.03 32.29 6.44
C GLY A 329 -1.77 33.04 6.90
N GLU A 330 -1.71 33.42 8.17
CA GLU A 330 -0.50 34.02 8.76
C GLU A 330 0.60 32.96 8.95
N ILE A 331 1.88 33.36 8.87
CA ILE A 331 3.03 32.46 9.07
C ILE A 331 3.63 32.69 10.47
N THR A 332 3.53 31.66 11.31
CA THR A 332 4.19 31.55 12.63
C THR A 332 5.48 30.72 12.50
N PRO A 333 6.51 30.94 13.34
CA PRO A 333 7.68 30.07 13.36
C PRO A 333 7.30 28.61 13.70
N GLY A 334 7.54 27.71 12.76
CA GLY A 334 7.13 26.29 12.82
C GLY A 334 6.13 25.90 11.74
N ASP A 335 5.32 26.83 11.25
CA ASP A 335 4.17 26.51 10.38
C ASP A 335 4.57 25.97 9.00
N VAL A 336 5.73 26.39 8.47
CA VAL A 336 6.18 26.06 7.12
C VAL A 336 7.36 25.08 7.15
N MET A 337 7.27 24.00 6.37
CA MET A 337 8.31 22.99 6.24
C MET A 337 8.66 22.71 4.76
N LEU A 338 9.90 22.34 4.46
CA LEU A 338 10.35 21.90 3.12
C LEU A 338 11.02 20.53 3.21
N SER A 339 10.63 19.56 2.37
CA SER A 339 11.18 18.20 2.42
C SER A 339 12.68 18.16 2.09
N ALA A 340 13.44 17.42 2.92
CA ALA A 340 14.90 17.50 2.97
C ALA A 340 15.58 16.15 2.66
N ILE A 341 15.13 15.05 3.27
CA ILE A 341 15.71 13.71 3.11
C ILE A 341 14.75 12.77 2.35
N SER A 342 15.28 11.68 1.81
CA SER A 342 14.50 10.69 1.05
C SER A 342 13.50 9.94 1.94
N SER A 343 13.95 9.43 3.08
CA SER A 343 13.17 8.55 3.96
C SER A 343 13.38 8.88 5.44
N VAL A 344 12.39 8.58 6.27
CA VAL A 344 12.43 8.84 7.72
C VAL A 344 13.10 7.66 8.44
N VAL A 345 12.76 6.43 8.04
CA VAL A 345 13.38 5.19 8.53
C VAL A 345 13.77 4.30 7.34
N THR A 346 14.92 3.62 7.45
CA THR A 346 15.21 2.44 6.64
C THR A 346 15.59 1.25 7.52
N ILE A 347 15.15 0.05 7.14
CA ILE A 347 15.40 -1.22 7.84
C ILE A 347 15.92 -2.20 6.79
N ASP A 348 17.14 -2.73 6.97
CA ASP A 348 17.83 -3.50 5.94
C ASP A 348 18.65 -4.64 6.56
N ASP A 349 18.36 -5.88 6.22
CA ASP A 349 18.99 -7.07 6.84
C ASP A 349 18.84 -7.06 8.38
N CYS A 350 17.59 -7.04 8.86
CA CYS A 350 17.23 -6.89 10.27
C CYS A 350 16.09 -7.85 10.68
N ARG A 351 15.92 -8.03 12.00
CA ARG A 351 14.86 -8.82 12.60
C ARG A 351 14.24 -8.11 13.80
N ASN A 352 12.94 -8.32 14.00
CA ASN A 352 12.20 -7.89 15.21
C ASN A 352 12.31 -6.38 15.53
N ILE A 353 12.41 -5.53 14.50
CA ILE A 353 12.40 -4.06 14.64
C ILE A 353 10.95 -3.58 14.67
N GLN A 354 10.60 -2.74 15.65
CA GLN A 354 9.21 -2.32 15.89
C GLN A 354 9.09 -0.81 16.06
N PHE A 355 8.05 -0.22 15.48
CA PHE A 355 7.69 1.19 15.66
C PHE A 355 6.23 1.31 16.08
N SER A 356 5.93 2.12 17.11
CA SER A 356 4.55 2.38 17.50
C SER A 356 4.25 3.76 18.08
N ASN A 357 3.02 4.26 17.89
CA ASN A 357 2.57 5.58 18.35
C ASN A 357 3.43 6.75 17.84
N LEU A 358 3.97 6.64 16.62
CA LEU A 358 4.85 7.63 16.00
C LEU A 358 4.24 8.21 14.73
N THR A 359 4.55 9.48 14.45
CA THR A 359 4.25 10.12 13.17
C THR A 359 5.52 10.19 12.33
N PHE A 360 5.48 9.69 11.09
CA PHE A 360 6.54 9.81 10.09
C PHE A 360 6.07 10.80 9.02
N GLU A 361 6.79 11.90 8.81
CA GLU A 361 6.27 13.02 8.02
C GLU A 361 7.29 13.64 7.04
N ALA A 362 6.82 14.08 5.88
CA ALA A 362 7.48 15.07 4.99
C ALA A 362 8.86 14.69 4.42
N SER A 363 9.07 13.42 4.03
CA SER A 363 10.25 13.00 3.25
C SER A 363 9.98 13.05 1.74
N ARG A 364 11.05 13.12 0.92
CA ARG A 364 10.96 13.23 -0.55
C ARG A 364 10.58 11.93 -1.27
N SER A 365 10.61 10.80 -0.56
CA SER A 365 10.41 9.45 -1.08
C SER A 365 9.56 8.62 -0.12
N THR A 366 9.83 7.32 -0.02
CA THR A 366 9.21 6.40 0.95
C THR A 366 9.41 6.89 2.39
N LEU A 367 8.40 6.88 3.25
CA LEU A 367 8.59 7.27 4.67
C LEU A 367 9.33 6.19 5.47
N VAL A 368 8.90 4.93 5.34
CA VAL A 368 9.52 3.75 5.99
C VAL A 368 9.84 2.67 4.94
N ASP A 369 11.13 2.41 4.70
CA ASP A 369 11.61 1.38 3.76
C ASP A 369 12.16 0.16 4.51
N ILE A 370 11.62 -1.03 4.24
CA ILE A 370 11.96 -2.30 4.89
C ILE A 370 12.44 -3.29 3.82
N ARG A 371 13.65 -3.82 3.99
CA ARG A 371 14.35 -4.65 2.99
C ARG A 371 14.99 -5.87 3.65
N ASN A 372 14.87 -7.04 3.02
CA ASN A 372 15.56 -8.28 3.45
C ASN A 372 15.39 -8.60 4.95
N SER A 373 14.24 -8.27 5.54
CA SER A 373 14.06 -8.23 7.00
C SER A 373 12.87 -9.06 7.45
N ASP A 374 12.99 -9.71 8.61
CA ASP A 374 11.94 -10.58 9.16
C ASP A 374 11.24 -9.97 10.38
N SER A 375 9.94 -10.26 10.52
CA SER A 375 9.15 -9.98 11.73
C SER A 375 9.19 -8.52 12.23
N CYS A 376 9.36 -7.56 11.31
CA CYS A 376 9.33 -6.13 11.63
C CYS A 376 7.88 -5.61 11.66
N LEU A 377 7.58 -4.66 12.55
CA LEU A 377 6.22 -4.21 12.86
C LEU A 377 6.11 -2.69 12.86
N ILE A 378 5.17 -2.15 12.09
CA ILE A 378 4.72 -0.75 12.17
C ILE A 378 3.27 -0.77 12.68
N ASP A 379 3.01 -0.20 13.87
CA ASP A 379 1.76 -0.38 14.61
C ASP A 379 1.25 0.93 15.25
N HIS A 380 0.00 1.33 15.01
CA HIS A 380 -0.55 2.60 15.53
C HIS A 380 0.29 3.85 15.15
N CYS A 381 0.81 3.89 13.93
CA CYS A 381 1.61 5.00 13.41
C CYS A 381 0.85 5.85 12.39
N ARG A 382 1.23 7.12 12.28
CA ARG A 382 0.73 8.04 11.24
C ARG A 382 1.82 8.24 10.20
N LEU A 383 1.50 8.09 8.92
CA LEU A 383 2.46 8.20 7.82
C LEU A 383 1.91 9.18 6.78
N LEU A 384 2.41 10.41 6.79
CA LEU A 384 1.90 11.49 5.94
C LEU A 384 2.99 12.24 5.16
N ASN A 385 2.57 12.94 4.10
CA ASN A 385 3.43 13.90 3.38
C ASN A 385 4.70 13.26 2.75
N GLY A 386 4.72 11.95 2.52
CA GLY A 386 5.83 11.25 1.85
C GLY A 386 5.75 11.36 0.33
N GLY A 387 6.83 11.79 -0.33
CA GLY A 387 6.86 12.01 -1.79
C GLY A 387 6.80 10.75 -2.66
N SER A 388 6.91 9.55 -2.07
CA SER A 388 6.61 8.26 -2.71
C SER A 388 5.57 7.49 -1.88
N VAL A 389 5.91 6.35 -1.27
CA VAL A 389 4.96 5.51 -0.51
C VAL A 389 5.03 5.68 1.01
N GLY A 390 3.97 5.32 1.72
CA GLY A 390 3.96 5.28 3.19
C GLY A 390 4.93 4.24 3.74
N VAL A 391 4.67 2.96 3.47
CA VAL A 391 5.56 1.84 3.85
C VAL A 391 5.90 1.00 2.63
N HIS A 392 7.17 0.63 2.47
CA HIS A 392 7.64 -0.27 1.42
C HIS A 392 8.31 -1.49 2.06
N ILE A 393 7.74 -2.68 1.90
CA ILE A 393 8.33 -3.96 2.33
C ILE A 393 8.83 -4.71 1.09
N ARG A 394 10.10 -5.14 1.12
CA ARG A 394 10.79 -5.85 0.04
C ARG A 394 11.62 -6.99 0.60
N ASP A 395 11.24 -8.22 0.25
CA ASP A 395 11.92 -9.44 0.68
C ASP A 395 11.91 -9.64 2.22
N GLY A 396 12.43 -10.77 2.68
CA GLY A 396 12.23 -11.22 4.06
C GLY A 396 10.82 -11.79 4.31
N ASN A 397 10.42 -11.92 5.58
CA ASN A 397 9.25 -12.71 5.97
C ASN A 397 8.46 -12.05 7.13
N ALA A 398 7.16 -12.30 7.22
CA ALA A 398 6.29 -11.97 8.37
C ALA A 398 6.28 -10.50 8.85
N CYS A 399 6.80 -9.55 8.08
CA CYS A 399 6.69 -8.13 8.38
C CYS A 399 5.24 -7.62 8.26
N VAL A 400 4.81 -6.74 9.19
CA VAL A 400 3.42 -6.30 9.35
C VAL A 400 3.32 -4.77 9.44
N VAL A 401 2.33 -4.20 8.76
CA VAL A 401 1.86 -2.82 8.95
C VAL A 401 0.41 -2.89 9.43
N GLN A 402 0.11 -2.34 10.61
CA GLN A 402 -1.23 -2.45 11.19
C GLN A 402 -1.67 -1.23 12.01
N HIS A 403 -2.99 -1.01 12.07
CA HIS A 403 -3.61 0.11 12.80
C HIS A 403 -3.04 1.51 12.44
N CYS A 404 -2.43 1.64 11.26
CA CYS A 404 -1.79 2.89 10.82
C CYS A 404 -2.74 3.74 9.97
N GLU A 405 -2.52 5.05 10.00
CA GLU A 405 -3.14 6.03 9.11
C GLU A 405 -2.10 6.47 8.07
N VAL A 406 -2.40 6.35 6.77
CA VAL A 406 -1.44 6.60 5.67
C VAL A 406 -2.08 7.54 4.66
N PHE A 407 -1.56 8.78 4.54
CA PHE A 407 -2.25 9.83 3.77
C PHE A 407 -1.36 10.95 3.19
N ASP A 408 -1.92 11.74 2.28
CA ASP A 408 -1.25 12.83 1.55
C ASP A 408 0.07 12.41 0.85
N VAL A 409 0.20 11.11 0.54
CA VAL A 409 1.40 10.52 -0.08
C VAL A 409 1.43 10.74 -1.60
N GLY A 410 2.61 11.00 -2.13
CA GLY A 410 2.84 11.33 -3.53
C GLY A 410 2.59 10.17 -4.50
N GLU A 411 2.85 8.95 -4.05
CA GLU A 411 2.58 7.70 -4.77
C GLU A 411 1.61 6.82 -3.96
N GLY A 412 1.91 5.53 -3.73
CA GLY A 412 1.01 4.57 -3.08
C GLY A 412 1.03 4.56 -1.55
N GLY A 413 0.14 3.78 -0.91
CA GLY A 413 0.07 3.66 0.54
C GLY A 413 1.09 2.67 1.13
N ILE A 414 0.81 1.37 1.02
CA ILE A 414 1.62 0.28 1.57
C ILE A 414 2.02 -0.68 0.45
N THR A 415 3.29 -1.11 0.41
CA THR A 415 3.78 -2.08 -0.57
C THR A 415 4.29 -3.34 0.14
N LEU A 416 3.81 -4.52 -0.30
CA LEU A 416 4.13 -5.85 0.23
C LEU A 416 4.75 -6.73 -0.88
N LEU A 417 6.06 -6.64 -1.10
CA LEU A 417 6.78 -7.53 -2.05
C LEU A 417 7.54 -8.61 -1.29
N GLY A 418 7.18 -9.88 -1.45
CA GLY A 418 7.92 -10.99 -0.84
C GLY A 418 7.34 -12.36 -1.11
N GLY A 419 8.19 -13.38 -1.05
CA GLY A 419 7.87 -14.80 -1.29
C GLY A 419 8.41 -15.28 -2.64
N ASP A 420 8.91 -16.51 -2.68
CA ASP A 420 9.53 -17.11 -3.87
C ASP A 420 8.49 -17.82 -4.73
N ARG A 421 8.18 -17.26 -5.91
CA ARG A 421 7.18 -17.84 -6.83
C ARG A 421 7.57 -19.23 -7.35
N PRO A 422 8.79 -19.50 -7.84
CA PRO A 422 9.19 -20.84 -8.31
C PRO A 422 8.90 -21.99 -7.32
N SER A 423 9.19 -21.81 -6.04
CA SER A 423 8.92 -22.78 -4.97
C SER A 423 7.56 -22.60 -4.27
N LEU A 424 6.78 -21.59 -4.65
CA LEU A 424 5.55 -21.14 -3.99
C LEU A 424 5.73 -20.95 -2.47
N THR A 425 6.90 -20.45 -2.05
CA THR A 425 7.21 -20.20 -0.63
C THR A 425 6.66 -18.84 -0.22
N PRO A 426 5.70 -18.75 0.72
CA PRO A 426 5.07 -17.49 1.13
C PRO A 426 6.00 -16.66 2.02
N ALA A 427 6.01 -15.33 1.86
CA ALA A 427 6.63 -14.44 2.84
C ALA A 427 5.69 -14.10 4.01
N GLY A 428 4.37 -14.10 3.78
CA GLY A 428 3.39 -13.84 4.83
C GLY A 428 3.40 -12.40 5.35
N HIS A 429 3.77 -11.42 4.51
CA HIS A 429 3.64 -10.01 4.87
C HIS A 429 2.16 -9.60 5.01
N VAL A 430 1.85 -8.69 5.94
CA VAL A 430 0.47 -8.31 6.24
C VAL A 430 0.26 -6.80 6.29
N ALA A 431 -0.76 -6.31 5.58
CA ALA A 431 -1.40 -5.02 5.85
C ALA A 431 -2.74 -5.27 6.57
N PHE A 432 -2.82 -4.98 7.88
CA PHE A 432 -3.99 -5.28 8.72
C PHE A 432 -4.62 -4.02 9.34
N SER A 433 -5.89 -3.75 9.05
CA SER A 433 -6.64 -2.67 9.71
C SER A 433 -5.99 -1.28 9.62
N ASN A 434 -5.42 -0.94 8.46
CA ASN A 434 -4.91 0.40 8.19
C ASN A 434 -5.97 1.25 7.50
N HIS A 435 -5.93 2.56 7.76
CA HIS A 435 -6.71 3.56 7.05
C HIS A 435 -5.79 4.27 6.04
N ILE A 436 -6.11 4.14 4.74
CA ILE A 436 -5.23 4.54 3.64
C ILE A 436 -6.03 5.46 2.71
N HIS A 437 -5.71 6.75 2.68
CA HIS A 437 -6.49 7.72 1.91
C HIS A 437 -5.64 8.80 1.26
N HIS A 438 -6.18 9.53 0.28
CA HIS A 438 -5.51 10.70 -0.32
C HIS A 438 -4.11 10.39 -0.89
N PHE A 439 -3.93 9.18 -1.41
CA PHE A 439 -2.72 8.71 -2.08
C PHE A 439 -2.73 9.06 -3.58
N GLY A 440 -1.60 8.89 -4.26
CA GLY A 440 -1.43 9.24 -5.68
C GLY A 440 -1.52 10.75 -5.92
N ARG A 441 -1.09 11.57 -4.95
CA ARG A 441 -1.19 13.03 -4.99
C ARG A 441 -0.26 13.67 -6.04
N LEU A 442 0.88 13.02 -6.33
CA LEU A 442 1.89 13.50 -7.28
C LEU A 442 1.88 12.72 -8.59
N TYR A 443 1.94 11.39 -8.50
CA TYR A 443 1.87 10.48 -9.64
C TYR A 443 0.54 9.73 -9.54
N ARG A 444 -0.27 9.85 -10.58
CA ARG A 444 -1.70 9.59 -10.54
C ARG A 444 -2.04 8.17 -10.96
N THR A 445 -1.29 7.55 -11.87
CA THR A 445 -1.58 6.20 -12.37
C THR A 445 -0.70 5.11 -11.77
N TYR A 446 -1.28 3.91 -11.61
CA TYR A 446 -0.63 2.71 -11.05
C TYR A 446 0.12 2.91 -9.72
N ARG A 447 -0.33 3.88 -8.90
CA ARG A 447 0.17 4.12 -7.53
C ARG A 447 -0.92 3.71 -6.52
N PRO A 448 -1.00 2.43 -6.13
CA PRO A 448 -2.14 1.91 -5.37
C PRO A 448 -2.07 2.24 -3.88
N GLY A 449 -3.22 2.22 -3.20
CA GLY A 449 -3.30 2.24 -1.74
C GLY A 449 -2.56 1.06 -1.12
N VAL A 450 -2.67 -0.14 -1.71
CA VAL A 450 -1.84 -1.31 -1.40
C VAL A 450 -1.30 -1.98 -2.66
N SER A 451 0.01 -2.19 -2.74
CA SER A 451 0.68 -2.99 -3.77
C SER A 451 1.09 -4.35 -3.19
N VAL A 452 0.81 -5.45 -3.88
CA VAL A 452 1.10 -6.81 -3.41
C VAL A 452 1.82 -7.61 -4.50
N GLN A 453 3.01 -8.14 -4.20
CA GLN A 453 3.71 -9.08 -5.08
C GLN A 453 4.37 -10.24 -4.34
N GLY A 454 4.56 -11.35 -5.06
CA GLY A 454 5.31 -12.53 -4.60
C GLY A 454 4.39 -13.70 -4.28
N VAL A 455 4.37 -14.17 -3.03
CA VAL A 455 3.56 -15.31 -2.58
C VAL A 455 3.02 -15.12 -1.17
N GLY A 456 1.73 -15.42 -0.95
CA GLY A 456 1.16 -15.64 0.39
C GLY A 456 0.99 -14.41 1.29
N ASN A 457 1.21 -13.20 0.77
CA ASN A 457 0.97 -11.95 1.49
C ASN A 457 -0.54 -11.65 1.63
N ARG A 458 -0.92 -10.93 2.69
CA ARG A 458 -2.33 -10.71 3.11
C ARG A 458 -2.66 -9.23 3.27
N VAL A 459 -3.83 -8.83 2.76
CA VAL A 459 -4.39 -7.48 2.91
C VAL A 459 -5.77 -7.64 3.56
N ALA A 460 -5.89 -7.29 4.84
CA ALA A 460 -7.07 -7.57 5.62
C ALA A 460 -7.59 -6.38 6.45
N HIS A 461 -8.92 -6.21 6.53
CA HIS A 461 -9.58 -5.21 7.37
C HIS A 461 -9.22 -3.73 7.11
N ASN A 462 -8.56 -3.40 5.99
CA ASN A 462 -8.15 -2.03 5.70
C ASN A 462 -9.32 -1.20 5.13
N LEU A 463 -9.30 0.12 5.38
CA LEU A 463 -10.18 1.10 4.75
C LEU A 463 -9.36 1.92 3.73
N ILE A 464 -9.72 1.87 2.44
CA ILE A 464 -8.91 2.44 1.35
C ILE A 464 -9.76 3.35 0.46
N HIS A 465 -9.48 4.67 0.43
CA HIS A 465 -10.28 5.62 -0.36
C HIS A 465 -9.54 6.85 -0.92
N ASP A 466 -10.25 7.64 -1.73
CA ASP A 466 -9.83 8.92 -2.34
C ASP A 466 -8.55 8.87 -3.20
N GLY A 467 -8.18 7.69 -3.68
CA GLY A 467 -7.07 7.49 -4.62
C GLY A 467 -7.47 7.62 -6.10
N PRO A 468 -6.68 8.28 -6.95
CA PRO A 468 -7.03 8.53 -8.36
C PRO A 468 -7.16 7.26 -9.22
N HIS A 469 -6.48 6.17 -8.82
CA HIS A 469 -6.34 4.92 -9.59
C HIS A 469 -6.76 3.71 -8.75
N ASN A 470 -6.03 2.59 -8.85
CA ASN A 470 -6.30 1.36 -8.10
C ASN A 470 -6.26 1.60 -6.57
N ALA A 471 -7.11 0.93 -5.81
CA ALA A 471 -6.94 0.77 -4.36
C ALA A 471 -5.93 -0.34 -4.04
N ILE A 472 -6.04 -1.49 -4.72
CA ILE A 472 -5.19 -2.66 -4.54
C ILE A 472 -4.67 -3.10 -5.91
N GLN A 473 -3.35 -3.23 -6.05
CA GLN A 473 -2.70 -3.78 -7.25
C GLN A 473 -1.95 -5.06 -6.89
N LEU A 474 -2.15 -6.14 -7.66
CA LEU A 474 -1.65 -7.46 -7.32
C LEU A 474 -0.94 -8.17 -8.49
N GLY A 475 0.08 -8.95 -8.17
CA GLY A 475 0.65 -9.98 -9.04
C GLY A 475 1.34 -11.07 -8.22
N GLY A 476 1.35 -12.32 -8.68
CA GLY A 476 1.88 -13.42 -7.88
C GLY A 476 0.80 -14.39 -7.38
N ASN A 477 1.06 -15.06 -6.27
CA ASN A 477 0.44 -16.34 -5.96
C ASN A 477 -0.12 -16.43 -4.54
N ASP A 478 -1.26 -17.13 -4.41
CA ASP A 478 -1.84 -17.57 -3.13
C ASP A 478 -2.04 -16.45 -2.08
N HIS A 479 -2.34 -15.22 -2.54
CA HIS A 479 -2.61 -14.07 -1.68
C HIS A 479 -4.03 -14.08 -1.08
N ILE A 480 -4.22 -13.42 0.06
CA ILE A 480 -5.53 -13.29 0.72
C ILE A 480 -5.90 -11.82 0.85
N ILE A 481 -6.99 -11.42 0.20
CA ILE A 481 -7.55 -10.06 0.22
C ILE A 481 -8.94 -10.13 0.87
N GLU A 482 -9.07 -9.75 2.14
CA GLU A 482 -10.28 -10.01 2.91
C GLU A 482 -10.76 -8.91 3.86
N PHE A 483 -12.08 -8.75 4.03
CA PHE A 483 -12.68 -7.81 4.98
C PHE A 483 -12.31 -6.32 4.77
N ASN A 484 -11.73 -5.95 3.63
CA ASN A 484 -11.38 -4.55 3.35
C ASN A 484 -12.61 -3.77 2.87
N GLU A 485 -12.63 -2.47 3.11
CA GLU A 485 -13.63 -1.51 2.63
C GLU A 485 -12.95 -0.53 1.67
N VAL A 486 -13.49 -0.40 0.45
CA VAL A 486 -12.85 0.32 -0.66
C VAL A 486 -13.88 1.18 -1.38
N HIS A 487 -13.67 2.50 -1.40
CA HIS A 487 -14.57 3.46 -2.05
C HIS A 487 -13.86 4.71 -2.57
N ASN A 488 -14.54 5.54 -3.36
CA ASN A 488 -14.01 6.80 -3.92
C ASN A 488 -12.64 6.68 -4.61
N VAL A 489 -12.36 5.53 -5.23
CA VAL A 489 -11.13 5.32 -6.02
C VAL A 489 -11.42 5.28 -7.51
N CYS A 490 -10.37 5.33 -8.33
CA CYS A 490 -10.44 5.24 -9.80
C CYS A 490 -11.11 6.45 -10.51
N TYR A 491 -11.19 7.61 -9.87
CA TYR A 491 -11.89 8.79 -10.41
C TYR A 491 -11.12 9.54 -11.52
N GLU A 492 -9.80 9.33 -11.67
CA GLU A 492 -8.95 10.12 -12.58
C GLU A 492 -8.87 9.53 -14.00
N THR A 493 -9.08 8.22 -14.15
CA THR A 493 -8.85 7.47 -15.40
C THR A 493 -9.95 6.43 -15.65
N GLY A 494 -10.09 6.00 -16.91
CA GLY A 494 -10.94 4.87 -17.28
C GLY A 494 -10.10 3.64 -17.63
N ASP A 495 -10.74 2.47 -17.66
CA ASP A 495 -10.10 1.15 -17.88
C ASP A 495 -9.17 0.77 -16.70
N VAL A 496 -9.71 0.90 -15.49
CA VAL A 496 -8.99 0.79 -14.22
C VAL A 496 -9.83 0.01 -13.19
N GLY A 497 -9.16 -0.78 -12.35
CA GLY A 497 -9.81 -1.58 -11.30
C GLY A 497 -9.47 -1.09 -9.89
N ALA A 498 -10.46 -1.01 -9.00
CA ALA A 498 -10.24 -0.73 -7.58
C ALA A 498 -9.36 -1.84 -6.98
N PHE A 499 -9.69 -3.11 -7.21
CA PHE A 499 -8.71 -4.19 -7.29
C PHE A 499 -8.30 -4.41 -8.76
N TYR A 500 -7.00 -4.59 -9.03
CA TYR A 500 -6.48 -4.89 -10.37
C TYR A 500 -5.33 -5.91 -10.34
N MET A 501 -5.38 -6.88 -11.27
CA MET A 501 -4.26 -7.72 -11.68
C MET A 501 -4.40 -8.12 -13.15
N GLY A 502 -3.30 -8.50 -13.83
CA GLY A 502 -3.40 -8.92 -15.22
C GLY A 502 -2.14 -9.51 -15.87
N ARG A 503 -2.33 -10.11 -17.05
CA ARG A 503 -1.29 -10.51 -18.01
C ARG A 503 -0.28 -11.57 -17.53
N ASP A 504 -0.64 -12.43 -16.58
CA ASP A 504 0.18 -13.58 -16.15
C ASP A 504 -0.68 -14.80 -15.80
N TRP A 505 -0.63 -15.87 -16.60
CA TRP A 505 -1.35 -17.14 -16.31
C TRP A 505 -0.81 -17.89 -15.09
N THR A 506 0.41 -17.58 -14.63
CA THR A 506 1.05 -18.25 -13.49
C THR A 506 0.72 -17.58 -12.15
N ALA A 507 0.11 -16.40 -12.17
CA ALA A 507 -0.34 -15.68 -10.98
C ALA A 507 -1.74 -16.17 -10.58
N ARG A 508 -1.81 -17.17 -9.69
CA ARG A 508 -3.03 -17.96 -9.39
C ARG A 508 -3.22 -18.19 -7.88
N GLY A 509 -4.40 -18.69 -7.52
CA GLY A 509 -4.74 -19.12 -6.15
C GLY A 509 -5.00 -17.99 -5.16
N THR A 510 -5.03 -16.74 -5.63
CA THR A 510 -5.41 -15.59 -4.81
C THR A 510 -6.92 -15.60 -4.53
N VAL A 511 -7.28 -15.34 -3.27
CA VAL A 511 -8.68 -15.28 -2.80
C VAL A 511 -9.04 -13.85 -2.41
N ILE A 512 -10.08 -13.32 -3.04
CA ILE A 512 -10.69 -12.02 -2.78
C ILE A 512 -12.05 -12.28 -2.12
N ARG A 513 -12.15 -12.10 -0.80
CA ARG A 513 -13.35 -12.49 -0.04
C ARG A 513 -13.87 -11.49 0.99
N HIS A 514 -15.19 -11.37 1.12
CA HIS A 514 -15.82 -10.55 2.17
C HIS A 514 -15.33 -9.09 2.21
N ASN A 515 -14.90 -8.54 1.07
CA ASN A 515 -14.61 -7.11 0.95
C ASN A 515 -15.88 -6.34 0.58
N PHE A 516 -15.95 -5.05 0.90
CA PHE A 516 -17.00 -4.14 0.46
C PHE A 516 -16.41 -3.12 -0.51
N PHE A 517 -16.81 -3.21 -1.78
CA PHE A 517 -16.43 -2.25 -2.83
C PHE A 517 -17.64 -1.38 -3.16
N HIS A 518 -17.59 -0.08 -2.87
CA HIS A 518 -18.70 0.83 -3.15
C HIS A 518 -18.30 2.12 -3.84
N ASP A 519 -19.24 2.68 -4.62
CA ASP A 519 -19.09 3.95 -5.33
C ASP A 519 -17.91 4.03 -6.32
N ILE A 520 -17.46 2.86 -6.80
CA ILE A 520 -16.37 2.71 -7.77
C ILE A 520 -16.81 3.20 -9.16
N LYS A 521 -16.36 4.42 -9.51
CA LYS A 521 -16.78 5.17 -10.70
C LYS A 521 -15.56 5.88 -11.31
N GLY A 522 -15.32 5.67 -12.60
CA GLY A 522 -14.22 6.29 -13.35
C GLY A 522 -14.70 6.83 -14.71
N PRO A 523 -13.99 7.81 -15.30
CA PRO A 523 -14.36 8.43 -16.57
C PRO A 523 -14.25 7.50 -17.80
N GLY A 524 -14.81 7.97 -18.92
CA GLY A 524 -14.66 7.35 -20.23
C GLY A 524 -15.58 6.14 -20.49
N LEU A 525 -15.38 5.48 -21.64
CA LEU A 525 -16.24 4.40 -22.14
C LEU A 525 -16.14 3.09 -21.32
N HIS A 526 -14.94 2.82 -20.78
CA HIS A 526 -14.68 1.59 -20.04
C HIS A 526 -15.10 1.74 -18.57
N GLY A 527 -15.02 2.96 -18.02
CA GLY A 527 -15.32 3.27 -16.63
C GLY A 527 -14.28 2.70 -15.67
N ALA A 528 -14.71 2.47 -14.42
CA ALA A 528 -13.94 1.74 -13.42
C ALA A 528 -14.61 0.39 -13.08
N MET A 529 -13.79 -0.57 -12.67
CA MET A 529 -14.17 -1.91 -12.23
C MET A 529 -13.94 -2.04 -10.72
N SER A 530 -14.80 -2.72 -9.95
CA SER A 530 -14.49 -3.04 -8.55
C SER A 530 -13.38 -4.08 -8.44
N VAL A 531 -13.49 -5.19 -9.20
CA VAL A 531 -12.46 -6.23 -9.32
C VAL A 531 -12.17 -6.45 -10.79
N TYR A 532 -11.01 -5.98 -11.25
CA TYR A 532 -10.52 -6.16 -12.62
C TYR A 532 -9.51 -7.31 -12.68
N LEU A 533 -9.95 -8.45 -13.20
CA LEU A 533 -9.09 -9.53 -13.66
C LEU A 533 -8.79 -9.29 -15.14
N ASP A 534 -7.78 -8.46 -15.39
CA ASP A 534 -7.43 -7.96 -16.72
C ASP A 534 -6.54 -8.93 -17.51
N ASP A 535 -6.53 -8.77 -18.84
CA ASP A 535 -5.58 -9.42 -19.76
C ASP A 535 -5.26 -10.89 -19.43
N ALA A 536 -6.32 -11.71 -19.46
CA ALA A 536 -6.29 -13.14 -19.19
C ALA A 536 -5.83 -13.56 -17.77
N ALA A 537 -5.93 -12.69 -16.77
CA ALA A 537 -5.85 -13.08 -15.35
C ALA A 537 -6.78 -14.27 -15.05
N SER A 538 -6.25 -15.26 -14.34
CA SER A 538 -6.82 -16.60 -14.31
C SER A 538 -6.63 -17.28 -12.95
N GLY A 539 -7.49 -18.23 -12.59
CA GLY A 539 -7.36 -18.99 -11.35
C GLY A 539 -7.52 -18.16 -10.07
N ILE A 540 -8.41 -17.17 -10.08
CA ILE A 540 -8.70 -16.26 -8.96
C ILE A 540 -10.11 -16.53 -8.41
N GLU A 541 -10.25 -16.48 -7.09
CA GLU A 541 -11.54 -16.62 -6.41
C GLU A 541 -12.05 -15.25 -5.94
N ILE A 542 -13.27 -14.89 -6.36
CA ILE A 542 -14.03 -13.71 -5.94
C ILE A 542 -15.26 -14.24 -5.21
N THR A 543 -15.15 -14.40 -3.88
CA THR A 543 -16.16 -15.12 -3.07
C THR A 543 -16.76 -14.28 -1.95
N GLY A 544 -18.09 -14.22 -1.84
CA GLY A 544 -18.75 -13.63 -0.68
C GLY A 544 -18.45 -12.14 -0.42
N ASN A 545 -18.18 -11.35 -1.47
CA ASN A 545 -17.95 -9.90 -1.39
C ASN A 545 -19.25 -9.10 -1.58
N LEU A 546 -19.24 -7.85 -1.16
CA LEU A 546 -20.31 -6.87 -1.35
C LEU A 546 -19.89 -5.83 -2.39
N PHE A 547 -20.77 -5.53 -3.34
CA PHE A 547 -20.55 -4.56 -4.41
C PHE A 547 -21.74 -3.59 -4.51
N LEU A 548 -21.46 -2.28 -4.51
CA LEU A 548 -22.48 -1.24 -4.47
C LEU A 548 -22.19 -0.06 -5.41
N ARG A 549 -23.16 0.32 -6.25
CA ARG A 549 -23.08 1.51 -7.13
C ARG A 549 -21.84 1.56 -8.04
N ALA A 550 -21.29 0.39 -8.39
CA ALA A 550 -20.08 0.25 -9.19
C ALA A 550 -20.38 0.31 -10.70
N SER A 551 -19.59 1.07 -11.47
CA SER A 551 -19.75 1.16 -12.93
C SER A 551 -19.61 -0.22 -13.61
N ARG A 552 -18.66 -1.04 -13.14
CA ARG A 552 -18.60 -2.49 -13.36
C ARG A 552 -18.15 -3.13 -12.05
N ALA A 553 -18.74 -4.25 -11.62
CA ALA A 553 -18.32 -4.89 -10.36
C ALA A 553 -17.24 -5.97 -10.59
N ALA A 554 -17.62 -7.23 -10.84
CA ALA A 554 -16.67 -8.31 -11.13
C ALA A 554 -16.39 -8.40 -12.64
N PHE A 555 -15.13 -8.24 -13.06
CA PHE A 555 -14.74 -8.19 -14.46
C PHE A 555 -13.64 -9.21 -14.79
N ILE A 556 -13.90 -10.07 -15.79
CA ILE A 556 -12.95 -11.05 -16.33
C ILE A 556 -12.65 -10.71 -17.80
N GLY A 557 -11.44 -10.21 -18.07
CA GLY A 557 -10.97 -9.84 -19.42
C GLY A 557 -10.25 -11.01 -20.10
N GLY A 558 -10.98 -11.93 -20.75
CA GLY A 558 -10.38 -13.10 -21.42
C GLY A 558 -9.79 -14.17 -20.49
N GLY A 559 -9.90 -13.98 -19.17
CA GLY A 559 -9.41 -14.87 -18.13
C GLY A 559 -10.09 -16.23 -18.09
N ARG A 560 -9.45 -17.22 -17.46
CA ARG A 560 -9.94 -18.60 -17.33
C ARG A 560 -9.76 -19.14 -15.92
N ASP A 561 -10.51 -20.19 -15.58
CA ASP A 561 -10.50 -20.83 -14.25
C ASP A 561 -10.87 -19.89 -13.07
N ASN A 562 -11.54 -18.77 -13.31
CA ASN A 562 -11.93 -17.83 -12.24
C ASN A 562 -13.31 -18.17 -11.66
N LEU A 563 -13.47 -17.95 -10.35
CA LEU A 563 -14.71 -18.22 -9.61
C LEU A 563 -15.33 -16.91 -9.12
N VAL A 564 -16.61 -16.67 -9.44
CA VAL A 564 -17.44 -15.58 -8.93
C VAL A 564 -18.60 -16.20 -8.17
N GLU A 565 -18.45 -16.31 -6.85
CA GLU A 565 -19.26 -17.14 -5.95
C GLU A 565 -19.85 -16.30 -4.81
N ASN A 566 -21.13 -16.48 -4.47
CA ASN A 566 -21.70 -15.98 -3.21
C ASN A 566 -21.66 -14.44 -3.01
N ASN A 567 -21.39 -13.64 -4.04
CA ASN A 567 -21.29 -12.19 -3.91
C ASN A 567 -22.68 -11.53 -3.96
N ILE A 568 -22.80 -10.33 -3.38
CA ILE A 568 -24.00 -9.50 -3.47
C ILE A 568 -23.68 -8.23 -4.26
N PHE A 569 -24.45 -7.99 -5.33
CA PHE A 569 -24.31 -6.85 -6.23
C PHE A 569 -25.56 -5.98 -6.18
N VAL A 570 -25.39 -4.70 -5.83
CA VAL A 570 -26.46 -3.70 -5.74
C VAL A 570 -26.10 -2.49 -6.60
N ASP A 571 -27.00 -2.12 -7.51
CA ASP A 571 -26.84 -0.96 -8.42
C ASP A 571 -25.57 -1.01 -9.31
N CYS A 572 -25.10 -2.22 -9.67
CA CYS A 572 -23.91 -2.45 -10.51
C CYS A 572 -24.25 -2.59 -12.01
N ALA A 573 -23.44 -2.04 -12.93
CA ALA A 573 -23.84 -1.82 -14.33
C ALA A 573 -22.87 -2.33 -15.45
N PRO A 574 -22.17 -3.46 -15.28
CA PRO A 574 -22.83 -4.68 -14.81
C PRO A 574 -22.27 -5.23 -13.50
N SER A 575 -23.02 -6.16 -12.91
CA SER A 575 -22.56 -6.98 -11.79
C SER A 575 -21.43 -7.92 -12.21
N VAL A 576 -21.57 -8.62 -13.35
CA VAL A 576 -20.55 -9.55 -13.88
C VAL A 576 -20.25 -9.31 -15.36
N HIS A 577 -18.98 -9.12 -15.72
CA HIS A 577 -18.50 -9.01 -17.10
C HIS A 577 -17.54 -10.16 -17.44
N VAL A 578 -17.71 -10.80 -18.59
CA VAL A 578 -16.72 -11.77 -19.13
C VAL A 578 -16.58 -11.58 -20.65
N ASP A 579 -15.41 -11.13 -21.10
CA ASP A 579 -15.07 -11.04 -22.54
C ASP A 579 -14.12 -12.16 -23.00
N ALA A 580 -14.03 -12.35 -24.32
CA ALA A 580 -13.14 -13.31 -24.96
C ALA A 580 -12.00 -12.60 -25.74
N ARG A 581 -11.43 -11.52 -25.19
CA ARG A 581 -10.40 -10.69 -25.86
C ARG A 581 -9.21 -11.48 -26.43
N GLY A 582 -8.84 -12.60 -25.79
CA GLY A 582 -7.73 -13.47 -26.19
C GLY A 582 -7.92 -14.16 -27.54
N VAL A 583 -9.16 -14.36 -28.00
CA VAL A 583 -9.48 -14.80 -29.39
C VAL A 583 -9.90 -13.62 -30.29
N GLY A 584 -9.46 -12.41 -29.94
CA GLY A 584 -9.82 -11.15 -30.60
C GLY A 584 -8.62 -10.22 -30.70
N TRP A 585 -8.75 -9.00 -30.18
CA TRP A 585 -7.70 -7.98 -30.28
C TRP A 585 -6.43 -8.31 -29.48
N MET A 586 -6.54 -9.13 -28.42
CA MET A 586 -5.45 -9.46 -27.49
C MET A 586 -4.64 -10.70 -27.91
N HIS A 587 -4.91 -11.30 -29.08
CA HIS A 587 -4.28 -12.57 -29.50
C HIS A 587 -2.74 -12.54 -29.50
N GLU A 588 -2.13 -11.41 -29.90
CA GLU A 588 -0.66 -11.25 -29.88
C GLU A 588 -0.07 -11.49 -28.48
N THR A 589 -0.77 -11.08 -27.41
CA THR A 589 -0.35 -11.30 -26.02
C THR A 589 -0.57 -12.76 -25.56
N ILE A 590 -1.58 -13.44 -26.12
CA ILE A 590 -1.79 -14.90 -25.94
C ILE A 590 -0.68 -15.70 -26.62
N ASP A 591 -0.19 -15.24 -27.77
CA ASP A 591 0.82 -15.93 -28.57
C ASP A 591 2.27 -15.64 -28.10
N THR A 592 2.49 -14.56 -27.34
CA THR A 592 3.83 -14.08 -26.91
C THR A 592 3.99 -13.99 -25.39
N THR A 593 3.55 -12.90 -24.77
CA THR A 593 3.87 -12.52 -23.38
C THR A 593 3.39 -13.55 -22.34
N LEU A 594 2.21 -14.13 -22.55
CA LEU A 594 1.65 -15.12 -21.62
C LEU A 594 2.41 -16.46 -21.69
N PRO A 595 2.71 -17.04 -22.86
CA PRO A 595 3.65 -18.16 -23.00
C PRO A 595 5.06 -17.89 -22.48
N GLU A 596 5.58 -16.66 -22.57
CA GLU A 596 6.88 -16.29 -21.99
C GLU A 596 6.84 -16.32 -20.46
N ARG A 597 5.84 -15.69 -19.84
CA ARG A 597 5.64 -15.70 -18.38
C ARG A 597 5.37 -17.10 -17.84
N LEU A 598 4.61 -17.92 -18.58
CA LEU A 598 4.39 -19.33 -18.29
C LEU A 598 5.72 -20.09 -18.18
N LYS A 599 6.59 -19.97 -19.19
CA LYS A 599 7.89 -20.65 -19.26
C LYS A 599 8.94 -20.11 -18.28
N ALA A 600 8.72 -18.93 -17.69
CA ALA A 600 9.58 -18.38 -16.65
C ALA A 600 9.38 -19.08 -15.28
N MET A 601 8.21 -19.68 -15.05
CA MET A 601 7.91 -20.46 -13.83
C MET A 601 8.06 -21.96 -14.08
N PRO A 602 8.36 -22.77 -13.04
CA PRO A 602 8.44 -24.23 -13.16
C PRO A 602 7.04 -24.86 -13.14
N TYR A 603 6.13 -24.41 -14.01
CA TYR A 603 4.71 -24.81 -14.02
C TYR A 603 4.52 -26.32 -14.22
N GLU A 604 5.44 -26.99 -14.93
CA GLU A 604 5.41 -28.44 -15.13
C GLU A 604 5.99 -29.25 -13.94
N SER A 605 6.40 -28.62 -12.84
CA SER A 605 6.87 -29.32 -11.63
C SER A 605 5.72 -30.01 -10.87
N GLU A 606 6.03 -31.03 -10.08
CA GLU A 606 5.05 -31.76 -9.26
C GLU A 606 4.25 -30.82 -8.36
N LEU A 607 4.93 -29.93 -7.64
CA LEU A 607 4.35 -28.84 -6.83
C LEU A 607 3.31 -28.00 -7.61
N TRP A 608 3.65 -27.56 -8.82
CA TRP A 608 2.77 -26.70 -9.61
C TRP A 608 1.60 -27.47 -10.25
N ARG A 609 1.78 -28.77 -10.58
CA ARG A 609 0.69 -29.67 -10.99
C ARG A 609 -0.32 -29.89 -9.88
N GLU A 610 0.14 -30.07 -8.65
CA GLU A 610 -0.72 -30.29 -7.48
C GLU A 610 -1.45 -28.99 -7.08
N ARG A 611 -0.77 -27.83 -7.12
CA ARG A 611 -1.38 -26.55 -6.75
C ARG A 611 -2.31 -25.97 -7.82
N TYR A 612 -1.94 -26.07 -9.11
CA TYR A 612 -2.67 -25.43 -10.22
C TYR A 612 -2.92 -26.41 -11.40
N PRO A 613 -3.68 -27.50 -11.23
CA PRO A 613 -3.77 -28.60 -12.20
C PRO A 613 -4.23 -28.19 -13.62
N HIS A 614 -5.06 -27.16 -13.75
CA HIS A 614 -5.51 -26.67 -15.07
C HIS A 614 -4.44 -25.87 -15.85
N LEU A 615 -3.41 -25.36 -15.17
CA LEU A 615 -2.35 -24.57 -15.80
C LEU A 615 -1.45 -25.42 -16.71
N ILE A 616 -1.33 -26.72 -16.42
CA ILE A 616 -0.38 -27.63 -17.05
C ILE A 616 -0.62 -27.79 -18.56
N ASN A 617 -1.88 -27.91 -18.96
CA ASN A 617 -2.29 -28.16 -20.35
C ASN A 617 -2.77 -26.88 -21.06
N ILE A 618 -2.50 -25.69 -20.50
CA ILE A 618 -3.09 -24.42 -20.95
C ILE A 618 -2.79 -24.08 -22.43
N LEU A 619 -1.62 -24.52 -22.93
CA LEU A 619 -1.19 -24.30 -24.31
C LEU A 619 -1.93 -25.21 -25.31
N ASP A 620 -2.28 -26.42 -24.90
CA ASP A 620 -3.03 -27.40 -25.72
C ASP A 620 -4.55 -27.16 -25.66
N ASP A 621 -5.05 -26.50 -24.61
CA ASP A 621 -6.48 -26.27 -24.38
C ASP A 621 -6.98 -24.87 -24.81
N GLU A 622 -6.64 -24.49 -26.04
CA GLU A 622 -7.08 -23.24 -26.72
C GLU A 622 -6.83 -21.97 -25.86
N PRO A 623 -5.56 -21.62 -25.58
CA PRO A 623 -5.15 -20.73 -24.48
C PRO A 623 -5.88 -19.38 -24.38
N GLY A 624 -6.22 -18.76 -25.52
CA GLY A 624 -6.90 -17.45 -25.56
C GLY A 624 -8.41 -17.48 -25.25
N LYS A 625 -9.00 -18.64 -24.97
CA LYS A 625 -10.43 -18.77 -24.64
C LYS A 625 -10.69 -18.68 -23.12
N PRO A 626 -11.72 -17.93 -22.68
CA PRO A 626 -12.08 -17.79 -21.27
C PRO A 626 -12.85 -19.03 -20.73
N LYS A 627 -12.17 -20.18 -20.69
CA LYS A 627 -12.73 -21.46 -20.24
C LYS A 627 -12.81 -21.58 -18.72
N TYR A 628 -13.69 -22.46 -18.26
CA TYR A 628 -13.76 -22.93 -16.87
C TYR A 628 -14.03 -21.83 -15.83
N ASN A 629 -14.49 -20.66 -16.25
CA ASN A 629 -14.99 -19.64 -15.34
C ASN A 629 -16.37 -20.07 -14.82
N VAL A 630 -16.63 -19.85 -13.53
CA VAL A 630 -17.87 -20.22 -12.86
C VAL A 630 -18.46 -18.98 -12.17
N VAL A 631 -19.72 -18.67 -12.47
CA VAL A 631 -20.46 -17.51 -11.93
C VAL A 631 -21.72 -18.03 -11.27
N ARG A 632 -21.71 -18.19 -9.95
CA ARG A 632 -22.77 -18.91 -9.25
C ARG A 632 -23.12 -18.39 -7.87
N ARG A 633 -24.37 -18.67 -7.44
CA ARG A 633 -24.86 -18.33 -6.11
C ARG A 633 -24.68 -16.86 -5.76
N ASN A 634 -24.67 -15.95 -6.73
CA ASN A 634 -24.61 -14.51 -6.49
C ASN A 634 -26.02 -13.92 -6.42
N ILE A 635 -26.16 -12.80 -5.72
CA ILE A 635 -27.37 -11.97 -5.68
C ILE A 635 -27.11 -10.71 -6.51
N SER A 636 -28.03 -10.31 -7.39
CA SER A 636 -27.92 -9.08 -8.17
C SER A 636 -29.25 -8.34 -8.29
N VAL A 637 -29.29 -7.10 -7.80
CA VAL A 637 -30.49 -6.24 -7.82
C VAL A 637 -30.17 -4.79 -8.16
N GLY A 638 -31.16 -4.05 -8.67
CA GLY A 638 -31.07 -2.60 -8.94
C GLY A 638 -30.17 -2.19 -10.13
N GLY A 639 -29.40 -3.12 -10.68
CA GLY A 639 -28.41 -2.89 -11.73
C GLY A 639 -28.66 -3.66 -13.03
N ARG A 640 -27.58 -4.01 -13.74
CA ARG A 640 -27.58 -4.90 -14.90
C ARG A 640 -26.80 -6.16 -14.53
N TRP A 641 -27.44 -7.32 -14.49
CA TRP A 641 -26.79 -8.58 -14.08
C TRP A 641 -25.45 -8.83 -14.79
N SER A 642 -25.44 -8.98 -16.12
CA SER A 642 -24.22 -9.41 -16.79
C SER A 642 -23.99 -8.81 -18.19
N ASP A 643 -22.71 -8.81 -18.55
CA ASP A 643 -22.16 -8.41 -19.85
C ASP A 643 -21.15 -9.48 -20.29
N ILE A 644 -21.67 -10.66 -20.65
CA ILE A 644 -20.86 -11.81 -21.08
C ILE A 644 -20.90 -11.87 -22.61
N GLU A 645 -19.73 -11.81 -23.26
CA GLU A 645 -19.61 -11.85 -24.73
C GLU A 645 -20.16 -13.18 -25.28
N GLU A 646 -20.85 -13.17 -26.42
CA GLU A 646 -21.38 -14.38 -27.08
C GLU A 646 -20.32 -15.49 -27.29
N LYS A 647 -19.05 -15.12 -27.49
CA LYS A 647 -17.94 -16.10 -27.59
C LYS A 647 -17.56 -16.73 -26.25
N ALA A 648 -17.77 -16.02 -25.14
CA ALA A 648 -17.50 -16.47 -23.79
C ALA A 648 -18.68 -17.26 -23.19
N LYS A 649 -19.94 -16.90 -23.50
CA LYS A 649 -21.15 -17.57 -22.97
C LYS A 649 -21.11 -19.10 -22.94
N PRO A 650 -20.73 -19.84 -24.00
CA PRO A 650 -20.70 -21.31 -23.97
C PRO A 650 -19.52 -21.91 -23.18
N LEU A 651 -18.65 -21.08 -22.59
CA LEU A 651 -17.45 -21.47 -21.84
C LEU A 651 -17.50 -21.10 -20.35
N VAL A 652 -18.51 -20.32 -19.95
CA VAL A 652 -18.76 -19.83 -18.59
C VAL A 652 -19.94 -20.59 -17.99
N VAL A 653 -19.75 -21.23 -16.84
CA VAL A 653 -20.85 -21.85 -16.09
C VAL A 653 -21.62 -20.77 -15.34
N GLN A 654 -22.95 -20.74 -15.49
CA GLN A 654 -23.84 -19.90 -14.70
C GLN A 654 -24.89 -20.79 -14.02
N GLU A 655 -24.88 -20.84 -12.68
CA GLU A 655 -25.80 -21.67 -11.90
C GLU A 655 -26.29 -20.93 -10.64
N ASN A 656 -27.56 -21.11 -10.27
CA ASN A 656 -28.13 -20.72 -8.97
C ASN A 656 -27.94 -19.24 -8.54
N ASN A 657 -27.87 -18.27 -9.46
CA ASN A 657 -27.82 -16.85 -9.11
C ASN A 657 -29.24 -16.28 -8.93
N LEU A 658 -29.46 -15.43 -7.91
CA LEU A 658 -30.71 -14.71 -7.67
C LEU A 658 -30.67 -13.34 -8.36
N ILE A 659 -31.45 -13.17 -9.43
CA ILE A 659 -31.35 -12.03 -10.35
C ILE A 659 -32.68 -11.28 -10.43
N ASP A 660 -32.66 -9.99 -10.13
CA ASP A 660 -33.83 -9.08 -10.20
C ASP A 660 -35.04 -9.53 -9.35
N GLU A 661 -34.79 -10.37 -8.34
CA GLU A 661 -35.72 -10.81 -7.29
C GLU A 661 -35.30 -10.23 -5.93
N ASP A 662 -36.23 -10.01 -5.00
CA ASP A 662 -35.94 -9.46 -3.66
C ASP A 662 -35.18 -10.50 -2.80
N PRO A 663 -33.93 -10.21 -2.36
CA PRO A 663 -33.16 -11.12 -1.52
C PRO A 663 -33.56 -11.06 -0.03
N HIS A 664 -34.53 -10.23 0.34
CA HIS A 664 -34.97 -10.00 1.71
C HIS A 664 -33.86 -9.44 2.64
N PHE A 665 -33.15 -8.38 2.24
CA PHE A 665 -32.16 -7.67 3.08
C PHE A 665 -32.72 -7.27 4.46
N THR A 666 -31.88 -7.24 5.50
CA THR A 666 -32.24 -6.75 6.84
C THR A 666 -32.21 -5.23 6.93
N GLY A 667 -31.26 -4.58 6.26
CA GLY A 667 -31.12 -3.12 6.15
C GLY A 667 -31.58 -2.57 4.79
N ASN A 668 -30.95 -1.48 4.33
CA ASN A 668 -31.20 -0.88 3.02
C ASN A 668 -29.89 -0.58 2.24
N PRO A 669 -29.36 -1.55 1.48
CA PRO A 669 -28.15 -1.37 0.67
C PRO A 669 -28.19 -0.22 -0.35
N GLN A 670 -29.38 0.23 -0.77
CA GLN A 670 -29.53 1.32 -1.75
C GLN A 670 -29.52 2.72 -1.10
N ALA A 671 -29.39 2.82 0.22
CA ALA A 671 -29.22 4.12 0.90
C ALA A 671 -27.88 4.77 0.55
N GLU A 672 -27.84 6.11 0.47
CA GLU A 672 -26.57 6.85 0.30
C GLU A 672 -25.58 6.54 1.43
N SER A 673 -26.10 6.42 2.66
CA SER A 673 -25.35 6.02 3.87
C SER A 673 -25.34 4.52 4.14
N ALA A 674 -25.53 3.67 3.12
CA ALA A 674 -25.51 2.21 3.30
C ALA A 674 -24.12 1.71 3.73
N THR A 675 -24.13 0.74 4.63
CA THR A 675 -22.93 0.10 5.19
C THR A 675 -22.89 -1.38 4.82
N ALA A 676 -21.77 -2.07 5.07
CA ALA A 676 -21.71 -3.52 4.92
C ALA A 676 -22.83 -4.26 5.68
N ALA A 677 -23.23 -3.75 6.86
CA ALA A 677 -24.26 -4.36 7.70
C ALA A 677 -25.67 -4.34 7.06
N ASP A 678 -25.94 -3.45 6.10
CA ASP A 678 -27.23 -3.38 5.41
C ASP A 678 -27.48 -4.58 4.47
N PHE A 679 -26.42 -5.30 4.09
CA PHE A 679 -26.44 -6.41 3.14
C PHE A 679 -26.77 -7.78 3.76
N ASP A 680 -26.89 -7.88 5.08
CA ASP A 680 -27.29 -9.12 5.75
C ASP A 680 -28.71 -9.55 5.33
N LEU A 681 -28.99 -10.85 5.35
CA LEU A 681 -30.19 -11.46 4.77
C LEU A 681 -31.13 -11.98 5.86
N LYS A 682 -32.43 -11.72 5.73
CA LYS A 682 -33.42 -12.33 6.62
C LYS A 682 -33.42 -13.86 6.46
N PRO A 683 -33.70 -14.66 7.52
CA PRO A 683 -33.70 -16.12 7.46
C PRO A 683 -34.65 -16.77 6.44
N ASP A 684 -35.59 -16.01 5.86
CA ASP A 684 -36.52 -16.39 4.81
C ASP A 684 -36.12 -15.87 3.42
N SER A 685 -34.84 -15.52 3.21
CA SER A 685 -34.29 -15.13 1.90
C SER A 685 -34.35 -16.29 0.89
N PRO A 686 -34.85 -16.06 -0.34
CA PRO A 686 -34.85 -17.08 -1.40
C PRO A 686 -33.43 -17.46 -1.87
N ALA A 687 -32.41 -16.67 -1.54
CA ALA A 687 -31.02 -16.99 -1.86
C ALA A 687 -30.54 -18.29 -1.17
N PHE A 688 -31.07 -18.61 0.02
CA PHE A 688 -30.66 -19.82 0.75
C PHE A 688 -31.12 -21.12 0.08
N ASP A 689 -32.28 -21.12 -0.60
CA ASP A 689 -32.74 -22.27 -1.40
C ASP A 689 -31.88 -22.49 -2.66
N LEU A 690 -31.20 -21.45 -3.14
CA LEU A 690 -30.18 -21.52 -4.20
C LEU A 690 -28.79 -21.95 -3.67
N GLY A 691 -28.66 -22.14 -2.36
CA GLY A 691 -27.43 -22.56 -1.68
C GLY A 691 -26.45 -21.43 -1.36
N PHE A 692 -26.91 -20.17 -1.33
CA PHE A 692 -26.14 -19.02 -0.81
C PHE A 692 -25.77 -19.24 0.67
N GLU A 693 -24.59 -18.78 1.07
CA GLU A 693 -24.09 -18.85 2.45
C GLU A 693 -24.00 -17.43 3.04
N PRO A 694 -24.41 -17.18 4.30
CA PRO A 694 -24.36 -15.84 4.90
C PRO A 694 -22.95 -15.22 4.87
N ILE A 695 -22.86 -13.98 4.39
CA ILE A 695 -21.61 -13.20 4.45
C ILE A 695 -21.48 -12.64 5.87
N PRO A 696 -20.33 -12.79 6.55
CA PRO A 696 -20.09 -12.20 7.87
C PRO A 696 -19.79 -10.69 7.74
N VAL A 697 -20.82 -9.91 7.42
CA VAL A 697 -20.75 -8.48 7.12
C VAL A 697 -20.34 -7.64 8.32
N GLU A 698 -20.60 -8.12 9.55
CA GLU A 698 -20.18 -7.50 10.81
C GLU A 698 -18.65 -7.53 11.02
N ARG A 699 -17.91 -8.15 10.09
CA ARG A 699 -16.46 -8.23 10.12
C ARG A 699 -15.73 -7.30 9.17
N ILE A 700 -16.42 -6.68 8.22
CA ILE A 700 -15.82 -5.85 7.16
C ILE A 700 -15.39 -4.49 7.75
N GLY A 701 -14.30 -3.94 7.22
CA GLY A 701 -13.71 -2.67 7.68
C GLY A 701 -12.71 -2.84 8.83
N LEU A 702 -12.32 -1.70 9.41
CA LEU A 702 -11.27 -1.55 10.42
C LEU A 702 -11.57 -2.32 11.72
N ARG A 703 -10.51 -2.73 12.42
CA ARG A 703 -10.57 -3.51 13.66
C ARG A 703 -9.83 -2.85 14.84
N PRO A 704 -10.37 -2.97 16.06
CA PRO A 704 -9.67 -2.53 17.27
C PRO A 704 -8.50 -3.46 17.60
N SER A 705 -7.39 -2.88 18.04
CA SER A 705 -6.14 -3.58 18.39
C SER A 705 -6.30 -4.80 19.30
N ALA A 706 -7.29 -4.82 20.20
CA ALA A 706 -7.54 -5.95 21.10
C ALA A 706 -7.89 -7.27 20.39
N GLU A 707 -8.32 -7.23 19.12
CA GLU A 707 -8.64 -8.43 18.34
C GLU A 707 -7.46 -8.95 17.51
N SER A 708 -6.41 -8.15 17.27
CA SER A 708 -5.25 -8.52 16.44
C SER A 708 -4.44 -9.68 17.04
N ALA A 709 -4.44 -9.83 18.38
CA ALA A 709 -3.74 -10.89 19.11
C ALA A 709 -4.25 -12.32 18.83
N LYS A 710 -5.27 -12.48 17.96
CA LYS A 710 -5.76 -13.76 17.44
C LYS A 710 -5.69 -13.86 15.90
N ALA A 711 -5.13 -12.86 15.23
CA ALA A 711 -5.19 -12.66 13.78
C ALA A 711 -3.82 -12.56 13.09
N ALA A 712 -2.73 -12.62 13.86
CA ALA A 712 -1.42 -13.06 13.40
C ALA A 712 -1.49 -14.53 12.92
N PRO A 713 -0.67 -14.94 11.94
CA PRO A 713 -0.76 -16.27 11.29
C PRO A 713 -0.41 -17.45 12.20
#